data_AF-A0A2V3UCK7-F1
#
_entry.id   AF-A0A2V3UCK7-F1
#
_cell.length_a   1.000
_cell.length_b   1.000
_cell.length_c   1.000
_cell.angle_alpha   90.00
_cell.angle_beta   90.00
_cell.angle_gamma   90.00
#
_symmetry.space_group_name_H-M   'P 1'
#
loop_
_entity.id
_entity.type
_entity.pdbx_description
1 polymer ?
#
loop_
_entity_poly.entity_id
_entity_poly.type
_entity_poly.pdbx_seq_one_letter_code
_entity_poly.pdbx_strand_id
1 'polypeptide(L)'
;MAGLSLDLRLGLSRRLSGPSPTINQSAPLIIAHRCSGSMYPEYSDKSHEWAYAAGLRQLEIDGRILADGTVGVMHDATVDRTTDGTGNASAVNAAAFQALTVDYASWFGGDYGTLHPPLAFDVIDKFNGRVAFHIEGKDADAMTAIVNRLTAIGARKDQYVLSSFQLTTARIALNAGYATAVVATGATDMAALWGEGFRWVLMAVSETDALIQQYVTQGFNVLVYTLERRKDRDRYLALGVRGLYSDDAEYTSGDKPIATRDGWATLRWMPGMLGYQNRGTFAEDGWWGWPDYVGVAGCLQGWACPINGHDDANDFSIDFEARFHAVGAGTDWFGVWIADATMRDQIYTDTGATGQKGYFLLFRQNGRIQIYRRNEAATINVFTDGPAFATDGVTATKCRVRVNSTQIIGEKLDADDMVVQSAVLTDTTFRGGYLSINKVTNARPMLRNFAVSPVSAPVPGALDPAAQLLFQAMTDEPSAARVAAINTLIDTLRRWDLWDGNGLRAMWMPGAHANQASRLNWKDPSQFMLTPFNSPNFLVDRGWKGDGATSYLGSGFFPATDGGSWAVDDGSIWVWTCEEMQESVPAVGAGTGFVGAVVPRNASGNAEGLLNRTGTTLSAATSSSIGLTGIQRRGASDERLWKNGVQIASGSAASVGRPSGEFRIGGRSPSTFAGQRVSFAAVAGSLTGKETALFSALNTFMQAIGNS
;
A
#
# COMPACT_ATOMS: atom_id res chain seq x y z
N MET A 1 -9.82 15.90 -22.50
CA MET A 1 -10.51 15.44 -21.28
C MET A 1 -11.02 14.01 -21.47
N ALA A 2 -10.23 12.99 -21.13
CA ALA A 2 -10.67 11.60 -21.01
C ALA A 2 -9.65 10.91 -20.09
N GLY A 3 -10.07 10.45 -18.90
CA GLY A 3 -9.15 9.79 -17.96
C GLY A 3 -9.49 9.83 -16.47
N LEU A 4 -10.59 10.45 -16.04
CA LEU A 4 -11.07 10.33 -14.66
C LEU A 4 -11.98 9.09 -14.54
N SER A 5 -11.61 8.14 -13.67
CA SER A 5 -12.34 6.90 -13.42
C SER A 5 -13.78 7.16 -12.95
N LEU A 6 -14.67 6.22 -13.28
CA LEU A 6 -16.11 6.32 -13.04
C LEU A 6 -16.47 6.41 -11.54
N ASP A 7 -15.64 5.84 -10.66
CA ASP A 7 -15.85 5.84 -9.20
C ASP A 7 -15.60 7.21 -8.54
N LEU A 8 -14.71 8.05 -9.08
CA LEU A 8 -14.54 9.42 -8.58
C LEU A 8 -15.78 10.29 -8.86
N ARG A 9 -16.47 10.06 -9.98
CA ARG A 9 -17.65 10.85 -10.38
C ARG A 9 -18.83 10.64 -9.43
N LEU A 10 -18.98 9.43 -8.87
CA LEU A 10 -20.04 9.11 -7.91
C LEU A 10 -19.76 9.72 -6.52
N GLY A 11 -18.49 9.79 -6.11
CA GLY A 11 -18.06 10.45 -4.87
C GLY A 11 -18.15 11.98 -4.90
N LEU A 12 -17.89 12.61 -6.05
CA LEU A 12 -17.94 14.08 -6.21
C LEU A 12 -19.36 14.67 -6.16
N SER A 13 -20.38 13.95 -6.65
CA SER A 13 -21.75 14.51 -6.71
C SER A 13 -22.37 14.77 -5.32
N ARG A 14 -21.96 13.99 -4.29
CA ARG A 14 -22.47 14.16 -2.92
C ARG A 14 -21.91 15.37 -2.18
N ARG A 15 -20.74 15.91 -2.56
CA ARG A 15 -20.10 17.06 -1.88
C ARG A 15 -20.57 18.44 -2.37
N LEU A 16 -21.44 18.51 -3.38
CA LEU A 16 -21.87 19.77 -4.02
C LEU A 16 -23.18 20.37 -3.46
N SER A 17 -23.78 19.77 -2.42
CA SER A 17 -25.11 20.14 -1.90
C SER A 17 -25.12 21.04 -0.64
N GLY A 18 -23.99 21.66 -0.30
CA GLY A 18 -23.88 22.57 0.85
C GLY A 18 -24.14 24.06 0.51
N PRO A 19 -24.33 24.92 1.52
CA PRO A 19 -24.36 26.38 1.31
C PRO A 19 -23.05 26.86 0.67
N SER A 20 -23.10 27.96 -0.09
CA SER A 20 -21.90 28.57 -0.69
C SER A 20 -20.78 28.73 0.36
N PRO A 21 -19.52 28.42 0.04
CA PRO A 21 -18.41 28.62 0.96
C PRO A 21 -18.29 30.09 1.36
N THR A 22 -18.04 30.33 2.64
CA THR A 22 -17.82 31.67 3.23
C THR A 22 -16.61 31.64 4.17
N ILE A 23 -16.11 32.83 4.51
CA ILE A 23 -15.01 33.02 5.48
C ILE A 23 -15.48 32.83 6.93
N ASN A 24 -16.80 32.83 7.15
CA ASN A 24 -17.44 32.73 8.47
C ASN A 24 -17.80 31.29 8.89
N GLN A 25 -17.39 30.28 8.11
CA GLN A 25 -17.66 28.87 8.41
C GLN A 25 -17.05 28.42 9.75
N SER A 26 -17.70 27.53 10.51
CA SER A 26 -17.16 27.11 11.82
C SER A 26 -15.85 26.32 11.70
N ALA A 27 -15.67 25.57 10.60
CA ALA A 27 -14.45 24.82 10.33
C ALA A 27 -13.25 25.75 10.03
N PRO A 28 -12.00 25.33 10.32
CA PRO A 28 -10.81 26.07 9.92
C PRO A 28 -10.74 26.32 8.41
N LEU A 29 -10.08 27.41 8.00
CA LEU A 29 -9.89 27.75 6.60
C LEU A 29 -8.57 27.13 6.10
N ILE A 30 -8.64 26.02 5.35
CA ILE A 30 -7.46 25.50 4.63
C ILE A 30 -7.42 26.14 3.25
N ILE A 31 -6.48 27.06 3.06
CA ILE A 31 -6.39 27.97 1.90
C ILE A 31 -5.38 27.40 0.91
N ALA A 32 -5.83 27.19 -0.32
CA ALA A 32 -5.02 26.66 -1.41
C ALA A 32 -4.03 27.73 -1.89
N HIS A 33 -2.88 27.85 -1.22
CA HIS A 33 -1.85 28.84 -1.53
C HIS A 33 -1.36 28.60 -2.96
N ARG A 34 -1.49 29.64 -3.79
CA ARG A 34 -1.27 29.63 -5.23
C ARG A 34 -1.96 28.48 -5.96
N CYS A 35 -3.18 28.15 -5.53
CA CYS A 35 -3.97 27.00 -5.98
C CYS A 35 -3.40 25.63 -5.56
N SER A 36 -2.75 25.56 -4.39
CA SER A 36 -1.91 24.44 -3.96
C SER A 36 -0.70 24.28 -4.89
N GLY A 37 0.22 25.25 -4.80
CA GLY A 37 1.38 25.37 -5.66
C GLY A 37 2.37 24.20 -5.64
N SER A 38 2.22 23.22 -4.73
CA SER A 38 2.96 21.96 -4.75
C SER A 38 2.30 20.88 -5.61
N MET A 39 1.02 21.02 -5.93
CA MET A 39 0.19 20.03 -6.61
C MET A 39 -0.07 20.32 -8.09
N TYR A 40 -0.10 21.60 -8.45
CA TYR A 40 -0.27 22.06 -9.82
C TYR A 40 0.63 23.27 -10.05
N PRO A 41 1.15 23.52 -11.29
CA PRO A 41 1.90 24.74 -11.58
C PRO A 41 1.13 25.99 -11.16
N GLU A 42 1.73 26.73 -10.22
CA GLU A 42 1.14 27.91 -9.60
C GLU A 42 0.62 28.89 -10.64
N TYR A 43 -0.59 29.42 -10.39
CA TYR A 43 -1.22 30.46 -11.20
C TYR A 43 -1.18 30.22 -12.71
N SER A 44 -1.42 28.98 -13.11
CA SER A 44 -1.80 28.68 -14.48
C SER A 44 -3.31 28.84 -14.66
N ASP A 45 -3.75 29.01 -15.90
CA ASP A 45 -5.14 29.10 -16.33
C ASP A 45 -6.00 27.90 -15.87
N LYS A 46 -5.36 26.78 -15.52
CA LYS A 46 -6.01 25.56 -15.02
C LYS A 46 -5.82 25.31 -13.53
N SER A 47 -4.96 26.05 -12.81
CA SER A 47 -4.66 25.75 -11.41
C SER A 47 -5.87 25.95 -10.49
N HIS A 48 -6.65 27.02 -10.67
CA HIS A 48 -7.89 27.23 -9.91
C HIS A 48 -8.97 26.18 -10.24
N GLU A 49 -9.06 25.74 -11.49
CA GLU A 49 -9.98 24.67 -11.90
C GLU A 49 -9.61 23.36 -11.25
N TRP A 50 -8.33 23.00 -11.26
CA TRP A 50 -7.81 21.82 -10.59
C TRP A 50 -8.13 21.87 -9.09
N ALA A 51 -7.81 22.98 -8.41
CA ALA A 51 -8.04 23.12 -6.98
C ALA A 51 -9.53 22.98 -6.63
N TYR A 52 -10.41 23.61 -7.42
CA TYR A 52 -11.85 23.45 -7.28
C TYR A 52 -12.30 22.00 -7.51
N ALA A 53 -11.77 21.32 -8.52
CA ALA A 53 -12.08 19.92 -8.83
C ALA A 53 -11.59 18.94 -7.74
N ALA A 54 -10.46 19.25 -7.10
CA ALA A 54 -9.95 18.53 -5.92
C ALA A 54 -10.81 18.72 -4.65
N GLY A 55 -11.86 19.55 -4.73
CA GLY A 55 -12.78 19.80 -3.62
C GLY A 55 -12.36 20.95 -2.72
N LEU A 56 -11.30 21.70 -3.06
CA LEU A 56 -10.87 22.88 -2.32
C LEU A 56 -11.86 24.02 -2.54
N ARG A 57 -12.17 24.76 -1.47
CA ARG A 57 -13.19 25.81 -1.45
C ARG A 57 -12.70 27.16 -0.92
N GLN A 58 -11.44 27.22 -0.49
CA GLN A 58 -10.73 28.44 -0.12
C GLN A 58 -9.59 28.59 -1.13
N LEU A 59 -9.75 29.47 -2.12
CA LEU A 59 -8.79 29.64 -3.22
C LEU A 59 -8.07 30.96 -3.10
N GLU A 60 -6.81 30.98 -3.52
CA GLU A 60 -5.92 32.12 -3.36
C GLU A 60 -5.56 32.76 -4.71
N ILE A 61 -5.33 34.07 -4.71
CA ILE A 61 -4.92 34.87 -5.88
C ILE A 61 -3.91 35.93 -5.43
N ASP A 62 -2.72 35.91 -6.02
CA ASP A 62 -1.79 37.04 -6.02
C ASP A 62 -2.08 37.95 -7.22
N GLY A 63 -2.56 39.17 -7.00
CA GLY A 63 -2.87 40.14 -8.04
C GLY A 63 -1.74 41.15 -8.28
N ARG A 64 -1.28 41.25 -9.53
CA ARG A 64 -0.31 42.22 -10.02
C ARG A 64 -0.91 43.10 -11.11
N ILE A 65 -0.66 44.41 -11.06
CA ILE A 65 -1.13 45.32 -12.10
C ILE A 65 -0.32 45.13 -13.40
N LEU A 66 -1.02 45.15 -14.53
CA LEU A 66 -0.47 45.11 -15.89
C LEU A 66 -0.47 46.50 -16.53
N ALA A 67 0.22 46.67 -17.67
CA ALA A 67 0.43 47.97 -18.31
C ALA A 67 -0.86 48.68 -18.75
N ASP A 68 -1.92 47.92 -19.01
CA ASP A 68 -3.25 48.41 -19.42
C ASP A 68 -4.23 48.58 -18.23
N GLY A 69 -3.75 48.41 -16.99
CA GLY A 69 -4.56 48.51 -15.77
C GLY A 69 -5.39 47.28 -15.45
N THR A 70 -5.27 46.20 -16.22
CA THR A 70 -5.81 44.89 -15.85
C THR A 70 -4.96 44.22 -14.77
N VAL A 71 -5.48 43.17 -14.14
CA VAL A 71 -4.79 42.46 -13.05
C VAL A 71 -4.44 41.04 -13.49
N GLY A 72 -3.14 40.77 -13.64
CA GLY A 72 -2.61 39.43 -13.86
C GLY A 72 -2.51 38.66 -12.54
N VAL A 73 -2.72 37.35 -12.59
CA VAL A 73 -2.54 36.47 -11.43
C VAL A 73 -1.10 35.95 -11.43
N MET A 74 -0.27 36.49 -10.54
CA MET A 74 1.15 36.15 -10.44
C MET A 74 1.74 36.66 -9.12
N HIS A 75 2.62 35.85 -8.52
CA HIS A 75 3.28 36.24 -7.28
C HIS A 75 4.37 37.32 -7.50
N ASP A 76 5.25 37.11 -8.46
CA ASP A 76 6.46 37.91 -8.66
C ASP A 76 6.16 39.24 -9.36
N ALA A 77 7.07 40.21 -9.24
CA ALA A 77 6.97 41.48 -9.97
C ALA A 77 7.37 41.34 -11.46
N THR A 78 8.07 40.26 -11.79
CA THR A 78 8.53 39.93 -13.13
C THR A 78 7.98 38.58 -13.56
N VAL A 79 7.85 38.36 -14.87
CA VAL A 79 7.27 37.12 -15.43
C VAL A 79 8.28 35.96 -15.53
N ASP A 80 9.55 36.25 -15.30
CA ASP A 80 10.71 35.39 -15.62
C ASP A 80 10.72 34.03 -14.90
N ARG A 81 10.27 33.95 -13.64
CA ARG A 81 10.40 32.71 -12.87
C ARG A 81 9.44 31.62 -13.33
N THR A 82 8.20 32.00 -13.67
CA THR A 82 7.11 31.03 -13.90
C THR A 82 6.73 30.91 -15.36
N THR A 83 7.25 31.75 -16.24
CA THR A 83 6.89 31.77 -17.66
C THR A 83 8.11 31.77 -18.57
N ASP A 84 7.87 31.60 -19.87
CA ASP A 84 8.87 31.78 -20.94
C ASP A 84 9.17 33.25 -21.28
N GLY A 85 8.53 34.21 -20.61
CA GLY A 85 8.74 35.64 -20.79
C GLY A 85 9.86 36.22 -19.94
N THR A 86 10.16 37.51 -20.14
CA THR A 86 11.09 38.26 -19.29
C THR A 86 10.61 39.70 -19.07
N GLY A 87 10.90 40.24 -17.89
CA GLY A 87 10.65 41.64 -17.55
C GLY A 87 9.48 41.84 -16.58
N ASN A 88 9.24 43.12 -16.24
CA ASN A 88 8.22 43.50 -15.26
C ASN A 88 6.81 43.21 -15.77
N ALA A 89 5.95 42.62 -14.93
CA ALA A 89 4.55 42.40 -15.25
C ALA A 89 3.82 43.71 -15.59
N SER A 90 4.18 44.82 -14.92
CA SER A 90 3.63 46.16 -15.16
C SER A 90 4.01 46.77 -16.52
N ALA A 91 4.90 46.13 -17.29
CA ALA A 91 5.25 46.53 -18.65
C ALA A 91 4.55 45.69 -19.74
N VAL A 92 3.76 44.69 -19.34
CA VAL A 92 3.06 43.76 -20.23
C VAL A 92 1.55 44.05 -20.16
N ASN A 93 0.85 44.06 -21.29
CA ASN A 93 -0.62 44.20 -21.32
C ASN A 93 -1.30 42.83 -21.18
N ALA A 94 -2.62 42.80 -20.96
CA ALA A 94 -3.38 41.57 -20.73
C ALA A 94 -3.18 40.52 -21.83
N ALA A 95 -3.25 40.93 -23.10
CA ALA A 95 -3.14 40.03 -24.24
C ALA A 95 -1.74 39.39 -24.34
N ALA A 96 -0.68 40.18 -24.12
CA ALA A 96 0.68 39.68 -24.12
C ALA A 96 0.96 38.79 -22.90
N PHE A 97 0.39 39.12 -21.74
CA PHE A 97 0.52 38.32 -20.52
C PHE A 97 -0.11 36.93 -20.69
N GLN A 98 -1.35 36.85 -21.18
CA GLN A 98 -2.05 35.58 -21.43
C GLN A 98 -1.43 34.75 -22.57
N ALA A 99 -0.63 35.37 -23.43
CA ALA A 99 0.09 34.67 -24.51
C ALA A 99 1.38 33.98 -24.02
N LEU A 100 1.88 34.31 -22.82
CA LEU A 100 3.04 33.66 -22.23
C LEU A 100 2.73 32.19 -21.91
N THR A 101 3.75 31.34 -21.98
CA THR A 101 3.65 29.94 -21.56
C THR A 101 4.22 29.78 -20.16
N VAL A 102 3.52 29.07 -19.28
CA VAL A 102 4.06 28.70 -17.97
C VAL A 102 5.17 27.66 -18.13
N ASP A 103 6.40 28.00 -17.75
CA ASP A 103 7.57 27.11 -17.80
C ASP A 103 7.66 26.27 -16.53
N TYR A 104 6.71 25.36 -16.33
CA TYR A 104 6.73 24.47 -15.16
C TYR A 104 7.87 23.44 -15.24
N ALA A 105 8.46 23.18 -16.41
CA ALA A 105 9.50 22.17 -16.57
C ALA A 105 10.78 22.53 -15.79
N SER A 106 11.13 23.82 -15.72
CA SER A 106 12.37 24.29 -15.08
C SER A 106 12.34 24.28 -13.54
N TRP A 107 11.17 24.43 -12.91
CA TRP A 107 11.05 24.57 -11.45
C TRP A 107 10.07 23.60 -10.78
N PHE A 108 9.04 23.13 -11.50
CA PHE A 108 7.98 22.30 -10.93
C PHE A 108 8.12 20.82 -11.32
N GLY A 109 8.45 20.54 -12.58
CA GLY A 109 8.50 19.20 -13.17
C GLY A 109 7.12 18.59 -13.46
N GLY A 110 7.12 17.35 -13.98
CA GLY A 110 5.90 16.64 -14.40
C GLY A 110 5.44 17.04 -15.80
N ASP A 111 4.21 16.64 -16.16
CA ASP A 111 3.59 16.98 -17.45
C ASP A 111 2.15 17.52 -17.26
N TYR A 112 1.97 18.77 -17.66
CA TYR A 112 0.72 19.51 -17.53
C TYR A 112 0.22 20.08 -18.88
N GLY A 113 0.88 19.73 -19.99
CA GLY A 113 0.65 20.29 -21.31
C GLY A 113 0.87 21.81 -21.35
N THR A 114 0.33 22.49 -22.37
CA THR A 114 0.45 23.95 -22.44
C THR A 114 -0.46 24.63 -21.41
N LEU A 115 0.13 25.56 -20.67
CA LEU A 115 -0.49 26.37 -19.62
C LEU A 115 -0.12 27.83 -19.83
N HIS A 116 -1.05 28.73 -19.47
CA HIS A 116 -0.89 30.18 -19.61
C HIS A 116 -1.21 30.87 -18.28
N PRO A 117 -0.67 32.06 -17.98
CA PRO A 117 -1.05 32.77 -16.77
C PRO A 117 -2.45 33.42 -16.93
N PRO A 118 -3.35 33.35 -15.91
CA PRO A 118 -4.70 33.89 -16.01
C PRO A 118 -4.80 35.35 -15.55
N LEU A 119 -5.88 36.02 -15.92
CA LEU A 119 -6.26 37.32 -15.35
C LEU A 119 -7.13 37.11 -14.12
N ALA A 120 -6.97 37.98 -13.12
CA ALA A 120 -7.66 37.85 -11.84
C ALA A 120 -9.18 37.92 -12.00
N PHE A 121 -9.67 38.75 -12.93
CA PHE A 121 -11.09 38.95 -13.13
C PHE A 121 -11.75 37.73 -13.79
N ASP A 122 -11.07 37.06 -14.72
CA ASP A 122 -11.55 35.81 -15.33
C ASP A 122 -11.72 34.72 -14.26
N VAL A 123 -10.75 34.61 -13.35
CA VAL A 123 -10.80 33.66 -12.22
C VAL A 123 -11.91 34.02 -11.25
N ILE A 124 -11.99 35.29 -10.81
CA ILE A 124 -13.00 35.77 -9.88
C ILE A 124 -14.40 35.51 -10.45
N ASP A 125 -14.67 35.92 -11.69
CA ASP A 125 -15.99 35.78 -12.32
C ASP A 125 -16.42 34.32 -12.43
N LYS A 126 -15.47 33.43 -12.74
CA LYS A 126 -15.73 31.99 -12.92
C LYS A 126 -16.11 31.27 -11.62
N PHE A 127 -15.53 31.69 -10.49
CA PHE A 127 -15.72 31.00 -9.20
C PHE A 127 -16.47 31.82 -8.15
N ASN A 128 -16.85 33.07 -8.44
CA ASN A 128 -17.69 33.89 -7.57
C ASN A 128 -18.95 33.11 -7.14
N GLY A 129 -19.31 33.18 -5.86
CA GLY A 129 -20.43 32.42 -5.30
C GLY A 129 -20.15 30.92 -5.06
N ARG A 130 -19.07 30.35 -5.60
CA ARG A 130 -18.74 28.91 -5.54
C ARG A 130 -17.58 28.57 -4.60
N VAL A 131 -16.74 29.55 -4.30
CA VAL A 131 -15.59 29.46 -3.38
C VAL A 131 -15.54 30.70 -2.49
N ALA A 132 -14.73 30.64 -1.44
CA ALA A 132 -14.24 31.83 -0.76
C ALA A 132 -12.82 32.13 -1.29
N PHE A 133 -12.57 33.39 -1.60
CA PHE A 133 -11.30 33.87 -2.14
C PHE A 133 -10.45 34.54 -1.06
N HIS A 134 -9.15 34.28 -1.12
CA HIS A 134 -8.10 35.00 -0.41
C HIS A 134 -7.26 35.69 -1.46
N ILE A 135 -7.35 37.02 -1.57
CA ILE A 135 -6.72 37.75 -2.67
C ILE A 135 -5.67 38.71 -2.11
N GLU A 136 -4.40 38.46 -2.42
CA GLU A 136 -3.32 39.38 -2.10
C GLU A 136 -3.19 40.43 -3.21
N GLY A 137 -3.40 41.70 -2.87
CA GLY A 137 -3.01 42.79 -3.76
C GLY A 137 -1.53 43.09 -3.57
N LYS A 138 -0.68 42.71 -4.54
CA LYS A 138 0.78 42.92 -4.46
C LYS A 138 1.19 44.39 -4.52
N ASP A 139 0.32 45.22 -5.07
CA ASP A 139 0.48 46.67 -5.19
C ASP A 139 -0.88 47.39 -5.06
N ALA A 140 -0.81 48.71 -4.85
CA ALA A 140 -1.99 49.53 -4.56
C ALA A 140 -2.96 49.61 -5.75
N ASP A 141 -2.43 49.61 -6.98
CA ASP A 141 -3.23 49.70 -8.20
C ASP A 141 -3.99 48.39 -8.44
N ALA A 142 -3.32 47.25 -8.28
CA ALA A 142 -3.96 45.93 -8.32
C ALA A 142 -5.06 45.80 -7.27
N MET A 143 -4.79 46.17 -6.01
CA MET A 143 -5.80 46.13 -4.94
C MET A 143 -7.00 47.02 -5.27
N THR A 144 -6.76 48.23 -5.78
CA THR A 144 -7.82 49.16 -6.21
C THR A 144 -8.66 48.56 -7.33
N ALA A 145 -8.02 47.98 -8.35
CA ALA A 145 -8.70 47.35 -9.47
C ALA A 145 -9.54 46.13 -9.03
N ILE A 146 -9.02 45.30 -8.11
CA ILE A 146 -9.75 44.18 -7.50
C ILE A 146 -10.98 44.68 -6.73
N VAL A 147 -10.82 45.66 -5.84
CA VAL A 147 -11.95 46.24 -5.08
C VAL A 147 -13.02 46.81 -6.01
N ASN A 148 -12.61 47.50 -7.07
CA ASN A 148 -13.53 48.04 -8.08
C ASN A 148 -14.28 46.92 -8.80
N ARG A 149 -13.59 45.84 -9.20
CA ARG A 149 -14.24 44.68 -9.82
C ARG A 149 -15.26 44.03 -8.90
N LEU A 150 -14.87 43.74 -7.64
CA LEU A 150 -15.75 43.11 -6.67
C LEU A 150 -16.99 43.96 -6.37
N THR A 151 -16.82 45.28 -6.31
CA THR A 151 -17.94 46.23 -6.15
C THR A 151 -18.86 46.20 -7.38
N ALA A 152 -18.30 46.22 -8.58
CA ALA A 152 -19.06 46.23 -9.83
C ALA A 152 -19.92 44.96 -10.02
N ILE A 153 -19.42 43.79 -9.58
CA ILE A 153 -20.15 42.52 -9.67
C ILE A 153 -21.08 42.28 -8.47
N GLY A 154 -21.16 43.19 -7.51
CA GLY A 154 -21.95 43.03 -6.29
C GLY A 154 -21.51 41.82 -5.45
N ALA A 155 -20.20 41.58 -5.36
CA ALA A 155 -19.63 40.43 -4.67
C ALA A 155 -20.05 40.40 -3.19
N ARG A 156 -20.43 39.22 -2.68
CA ARG A 156 -20.73 39.06 -1.26
C ARG A 156 -19.44 39.12 -0.46
N LYS A 157 -19.32 40.11 0.42
CA LYS A 157 -18.09 40.37 1.18
C LYS A 157 -17.66 39.21 2.10
N ASP A 158 -18.60 38.36 2.53
CA ASP A 158 -18.33 37.17 3.34
C ASP A 158 -17.67 36.01 2.55
N GLN A 159 -17.38 36.22 1.27
CA GLN A 159 -16.63 35.29 0.42
C GLN A 159 -15.21 35.76 0.11
N TYR A 160 -14.77 36.90 0.65
CA TYR A 160 -13.47 37.48 0.29
C TYR A 160 -12.70 37.91 1.54
N VAL A 161 -11.47 37.42 1.67
CA VAL A 161 -10.42 38.05 2.47
C VAL A 161 -9.44 38.69 1.51
N LEU A 162 -9.22 39.99 1.64
CA LEU A 162 -8.19 40.70 0.87
C LEU A 162 -6.95 40.89 1.73
N SER A 163 -5.76 40.72 1.17
CA SER A 163 -4.52 40.81 1.92
C SER A 163 -3.46 41.65 1.23
N SER A 164 -2.47 42.12 2.00
CA SER A 164 -1.28 42.79 1.48
C SER A 164 -0.19 42.83 2.55
N PHE A 165 1.07 42.78 2.11
CA PHE A 165 2.25 43.02 2.95
C PHE A 165 2.45 44.51 3.27
N GLN A 166 1.89 45.40 2.46
CA GLN A 166 1.93 46.84 2.66
C GLN A 166 0.65 47.32 3.35
N LEU A 167 0.80 47.92 4.55
CA LEU A 167 -0.32 48.44 5.34
C LEU A 167 -1.16 49.47 4.58
N THR A 168 -0.51 50.34 3.79
CA THR A 168 -1.17 51.34 2.94
C THR A 168 -2.08 50.70 1.89
N THR A 169 -1.62 49.64 1.23
CA THR A 169 -2.43 48.87 0.27
C THR A 169 -3.56 48.12 0.97
N ALA A 170 -3.31 47.51 2.12
CA ALA A 170 -4.35 46.80 2.89
C ALA A 170 -5.50 47.74 3.30
N ARG A 171 -5.20 49.00 3.64
CA ARG A 171 -6.22 50.01 3.97
C ARG A 171 -7.21 50.28 2.83
N ILE A 172 -6.83 50.07 1.56
CA ILE A 172 -7.76 50.21 0.42
C ILE A 172 -8.92 49.21 0.55
N ALA A 173 -8.59 47.94 0.80
CA ALA A 173 -9.59 46.88 1.02
C ALA A 173 -10.41 47.09 2.30
N LEU A 174 -9.76 47.49 3.39
CA LEU A 174 -10.42 47.77 4.67
C LEU A 174 -11.46 48.89 4.53
N ASN A 175 -11.10 49.99 3.87
CA ASN A 175 -11.99 51.13 3.63
C ASN A 175 -13.16 50.78 2.70
N ALA A 176 -12.95 49.84 1.78
CA ALA A 176 -14.02 49.26 0.98
C ALA A 176 -14.91 48.26 1.77
N GLY A 177 -14.58 47.98 3.03
CA GLY A 177 -15.36 47.18 3.97
C GLY A 177 -15.25 45.67 3.76
N TYR A 178 -14.18 45.19 3.13
CA TYR A 178 -13.87 43.75 3.04
C TYR A 178 -13.18 43.26 4.32
N ALA A 179 -13.23 41.95 4.57
CA ALA A 179 -12.33 41.35 5.54
C ALA A 179 -10.90 41.50 5.02
N THR A 180 -10.03 42.11 5.81
CA THR A 180 -8.68 42.47 5.35
C THR A 180 -7.62 41.93 6.30
N ALA A 181 -6.70 41.14 5.76
CA ALA A 181 -5.53 40.65 6.46
C ALA A 181 -4.29 41.49 6.09
N VAL A 182 -3.48 41.84 7.09
CA VAL A 182 -2.16 42.46 6.90
C VAL A 182 -1.11 41.60 7.59
N VAL A 183 0.11 41.61 7.07
CA VAL A 183 1.21 40.84 7.66
C VAL A 183 1.56 41.40 9.05
N ALA A 184 1.61 40.50 10.04
CA ALA A 184 1.94 40.81 11.41
C ALA A 184 3.19 40.04 11.85
N THR A 185 4.14 40.75 12.47
CA THR A 185 5.38 40.22 13.04
C THR A 185 5.55 40.73 14.46
N GLY A 186 6.63 40.32 15.15
CA GLY A 186 6.96 40.85 16.48
C GLY A 186 7.19 42.36 16.54
N ALA A 187 7.39 43.03 15.40
CA ALA A 187 7.55 44.49 15.31
C ALA A 187 6.22 45.24 15.02
N THR A 188 5.14 44.52 14.72
CA THR A 188 3.86 45.12 14.37
C THR A 188 3.14 45.67 15.60
N ASP A 189 2.64 46.91 15.53
CA ASP A 189 1.80 47.50 16.58
C ASP A 189 0.37 46.92 16.50
N MET A 190 0.13 45.88 17.29
CA MET A 190 -1.14 45.18 17.36
C MET A 190 -2.31 46.08 17.79
N ALA A 191 -2.06 47.02 18.71
CA ALA A 191 -3.10 47.91 19.23
C ALA A 191 -3.51 48.94 18.17
N ALA A 192 -2.55 49.48 17.42
CA ALA A 192 -2.83 50.37 16.30
C ALA A 192 -3.67 49.68 15.22
N LEU A 193 -3.30 48.46 14.80
CA LEU A 193 -4.08 47.68 13.83
C LEU A 193 -5.52 47.44 14.31
N TRP A 194 -5.67 47.05 15.57
CA TRP A 194 -7.00 46.83 16.15
C TRP A 194 -7.84 48.10 16.17
N GLY A 195 -7.23 49.23 16.54
CA GLY A 195 -7.86 50.56 16.57
C GLY A 195 -8.30 51.05 15.19
N GLU A 196 -7.54 50.74 14.13
CA GLU A 196 -7.89 51.04 12.74
C GLU A 196 -9.04 50.16 12.19
N GLY A 197 -9.38 49.07 12.88
CA GLY A 197 -10.48 48.18 12.47
C GLY A 197 -10.06 46.87 11.82
N PHE A 198 -8.75 46.57 11.73
CA PHE A 198 -8.29 45.27 11.28
C PHE A 198 -8.72 44.17 12.26
N ARG A 199 -9.23 43.06 11.73
CA ARG A 199 -9.65 41.87 12.50
C ARG A 199 -9.06 40.58 11.95
N TRP A 200 -8.23 40.66 10.91
CA TRP A 200 -7.50 39.54 10.34
C TRP A 200 -6.03 39.93 10.25
N VAL A 201 -5.15 38.98 10.53
CA VAL A 201 -3.70 39.15 10.36
C VAL A 201 -3.12 37.91 9.70
N LEU A 202 -2.05 38.11 8.95
CA LEU A 202 -1.31 37.05 8.27
C LEU A 202 0.07 36.93 8.92
N MET A 203 0.45 35.75 9.40
CA MET A 203 1.69 35.53 10.15
C MET A 203 2.52 34.40 9.53
N ALA A 204 3.84 34.54 9.49
CA ALA A 204 4.70 33.49 8.97
C ALA A 204 4.74 32.29 9.92
N VAL A 205 4.90 31.07 9.38
CA VAL A 205 5.08 29.85 10.20
C VAL A 205 6.37 29.87 11.05
N SER A 206 7.30 30.76 10.75
CA SER A 206 8.50 31.00 11.56
C SER A 206 8.25 31.84 12.82
N GLU A 207 7.08 32.46 12.95
CA GLU A 207 6.72 33.23 14.15
C GLU A 207 6.51 32.31 15.36
N THR A 208 6.77 32.84 16.55
CA THR A 208 6.67 32.06 17.80
C THR A 208 5.22 31.78 18.17
N ASP A 209 4.96 30.61 18.77
CA ASP A 209 3.64 30.22 19.27
C ASP A 209 3.09 31.26 20.27
N ALA A 210 3.96 31.86 21.08
CA ALA A 210 3.58 32.90 22.04
C ALA A 210 3.04 34.16 21.34
N LEU A 211 3.69 34.62 20.26
CA LEU A 211 3.22 35.78 19.50
C LEU A 211 1.88 35.48 18.81
N ILE A 212 1.75 34.31 18.20
CA ILE A 212 0.49 33.89 17.56
C ILE A 212 -0.65 33.88 18.59
N GLN A 213 -0.42 33.30 19.76
CA GLN A 213 -1.42 33.27 20.84
C GLN A 213 -1.79 34.67 21.35
N GLN A 214 -0.89 35.65 21.31
CA GLN A 214 -1.22 37.04 21.66
C GLN A 214 -2.28 37.61 20.70
N TYR A 215 -2.10 37.45 19.38
CA TYR A 215 -3.08 37.92 18.39
C TYR A 215 -4.40 37.16 18.49
N VAL A 216 -4.36 35.84 18.69
CA VAL A 216 -5.57 35.03 18.91
C VAL A 216 -6.33 35.50 20.16
N THR A 217 -5.62 35.71 21.27
CA THR A 217 -6.24 36.18 22.54
C THR A 217 -6.83 37.59 22.43
N GLN A 218 -6.19 38.46 21.64
CA GLN A 218 -6.71 39.79 21.32
C GLN A 218 -8.00 39.74 20.47
N GLY A 219 -8.30 38.60 19.84
CA GLY A 219 -9.51 38.38 19.05
C GLY A 219 -9.32 38.57 17.54
N PHE A 220 -8.08 38.56 17.04
CA PHE A 220 -7.84 38.53 15.59
C PHE A 220 -8.15 37.15 15.01
N ASN A 221 -8.68 37.13 13.78
CA ASN A 221 -8.64 35.96 12.92
C ASN A 221 -7.22 35.81 12.37
N VAL A 222 -6.40 35.00 13.05
CA VAL A 222 -5.01 34.75 12.63
C VAL A 222 -4.99 33.76 11.47
N LEU A 223 -4.33 34.13 10.39
CA LEU A 223 -3.96 33.27 9.27
C LEU A 223 -2.46 33.00 9.31
N VAL A 224 -2.00 31.81 8.95
CA VAL A 224 -0.56 31.50 8.86
C VAL A 224 -0.15 30.99 7.48
N TYR A 225 1.09 31.30 7.08
CA TYR A 225 1.68 30.89 5.80
C TYR A 225 3.19 30.58 5.92
N THR A 226 3.76 29.63 5.18
CA THR A 226 3.12 28.59 4.35
C THR A 226 3.34 27.24 5.00
N LEU A 227 2.27 26.44 5.11
CA LEU A 227 2.22 25.22 5.87
C LEU A 227 2.07 23.99 4.98
N GLU A 228 2.94 23.00 5.18
CA GLU A 228 2.97 21.82 4.30
C GLU A 228 2.58 20.51 5.01
N ARG A 229 2.62 20.44 6.35
CA ARG A 229 2.48 19.17 7.09
C ARG A 229 1.25 19.13 7.97
N ARG A 230 0.62 17.96 8.09
CA ARG A 230 -0.55 17.75 8.94
C ARG A 230 -0.23 17.96 10.42
N LYS A 231 0.97 17.55 10.86
CA LYS A 231 1.42 17.80 12.25
C LYS A 231 1.49 19.29 12.59
N ASP A 232 1.92 20.12 11.63
CA ASP A 232 2.08 21.56 11.84
C ASP A 232 0.69 22.21 11.82
N ARG A 233 -0.21 21.75 10.95
CA ARG A 233 -1.62 22.17 10.95
C ARG A 233 -2.25 21.94 12.31
N ASP A 234 -2.15 20.73 12.85
CA ASP A 234 -2.77 20.38 14.14
C ASP A 234 -2.23 21.26 15.26
N ARG A 235 -0.92 21.54 15.24
CA ARG A 235 -0.28 22.50 16.16
C ARG A 235 -0.90 23.89 16.06
N TYR A 236 -1.01 24.48 14.87
CA TYR A 236 -1.55 25.84 14.71
C TYR A 236 -3.05 25.91 15.03
N LEU A 237 -3.82 24.88 14.69
CA LEU A 237 -5.23 24.80 15.08
C LEU A 237 -5.38 24.80 16.61
N ALA A 238 -4.49 24.09 17.33
CA ALA A 238 -4.46 24.11 18.80
C ALA A 238 -4.10 25.48 19.39
N LEU A 239 -3.37 26.33 18.66
CA LEU A 239 -3.11 27.72 19.06
C LEU A 239 -4.31 28.66 18.81
N GLY A 240 -5.37 28.19 18.16
CA GLY A 240 -6.55 28.98 17.80
C GLY A 240 -6.43 29.73 16.47
N VAL A 241 -5.45 29.36 15.62
CA VAL A 241 -5.31 29.91 14.27
C VAL A 241 -6.56 29.60 13.44
N ARG A 242 -7.05 30.61 12.72
CA ARG A 242 -8.30 30.55 11.96
C ARG A 242 -8.14 29.97 10.57
N GLY A 243 -7.00 30.20 9.93
CA GLY A 243 -6.75 29.72 8.58
C GLY A 243 -5.28 29.47 8.27
N LEU A 244 -5.03 28.56 7.34
CA LEU A 244 -3.73 28.00 7.03
C LEU A 244 -3.54 28.02 5.52
N TYR A 245 -2.56 28.78 5.04
CA TYR A 245 -2.12 28.74 3.65
C TYR A 245 -1.23 27.51 3.46
N SER A 246 -1.55 26.68 2.47
CA SER A 246 -0.82 25.44 2.18
C SER A 246 -0.59 25.27 0.70
N ASP A 247 0.66 24.99 0.30
CA ASP A 247 0.98 24.60 -1.07
C ASP A 247 0.47 23.19 -1.40
N ASP A 248 0.07 22.43 -0.39
CA ASP A 248 -0.57 21.12 -0.51
C ASP A 248 -1.85 21.04 0.36
N ALA A 249 -2.83 21.88 0.01
CA ALA A 249 -4.09 21.97 0.74
C ALA A 249 -4.92 20.68 0.69
N GLU A 250 -4.74 19.84 -0.34
CA GLU A 250 -5.35 18.52 -0.38
C GLU A 250 -4.77 17.63 0.72
N TYR A 251 -3.44 17.60 0.88
CA TYR A 251 -2.81 16.85 1.95
C TYR A 251 -3.18 17.36 3.34
N THR A 252 -3.08 18.67 3.56
CA THR A 252 -3.29 19.30 4.86
C THR A 252 -4.77 19.43 5.23
N SER A 253 -5.72 19.22 4.33
CA SER A 253 -7.15 19.22 4.69
C SER A 253 -7.67 17.90 5.26
N GLY A 254 -6.93 16.80 5.12
CA GLY A 254 -7.35 15.47 5.55
C GLY A 254 -6.41 14.80 6.57
N ASP A 255 -6.86 13.67 7.12
CA ASP A 255 -6.12 12.86 8.12
C ASP A 255 -5.95 11.40 7.68
N LYS A 256 -6.35 11.08 6.45
CA LYS A 256 -6.38 9.73 5.90
C LYS A 256 -5.41 9.60 4.75
N PRO A 257 -4.94 8.37 4.45
CA PRO A 257 -4.26 8.11 3.19
C PRO A 257 -5.21 8.43 2.04
N ILE A 258 -4.65 9.00 0.98
CA ILE A 258 -5.36 9.43 -0.23
C ILE A 258 -5.32 8.30 -1.27
N ALA A 259 -4.23 7.54 -1.30
CA ALA A 259 -4.07 6.38 -2.18
C ALA A 259 -3.23 5.29 -1.50
N THR A 260 -3.29 4.08 -2.04
CA THR A 260 -2.45 2.93 -1.64
C THR A 260 -1.45 2.54 -2.72
N ARG A 261 -1.49 3.20 -3.87
CA ARG A 261 -0.53 3.06 -4.98
C ARG A 261 -0.18 4.43 -5.52
N ASP A 262 1.03 4.53 -6.07
CA ASP A 262 1.46 5.74 -6.74
C ASP A 262 0.62 6.04 -8.00
N GLY A 263 0.65 7.30 -8.42
CA GLY A 263 0.09 7.78 -9.69
C GLY A 263 1.17 8.33 -10.63
N TRP A 264 2.45 7.95 -10.44
CA TRP A 264 3.59 8.57 -11.10
C TRP A 264 3.60 8.36 -12.61
N ALA A 265 2.93 7.32 -13.12
CA ALA A 265 2.68 7.11 -14.55
C ALA A 265 1.93 8.27 -15.23
N THR A 266 1.24 9.11 -14.45
CA THR A 266 0.59 10.32 -14.98
C THR A 266 1.50 11.55 -15.01
N LEU A 267 2.75 11.42 -14.56
CA LEU A 267 3.74 12.50 -14.43
C LEU A 267 3.21 13.68 -13.59
N ARG A 268 2.46 13.37 -12.53
CA ARG A 268 1.85 14.34 -11.62
C ARG A 268 2.25 14.09 -10.18
N TRP A 269 2.39 15.18 -9.45
CA TRP A 269 2.58 15.15 -8.00
C TRP A 269 1.35 14.60 -7.30
N MET A 270 1.59 13.86 -6.22
CA MET A 270 0.56 13.35 -5.33
C MET A 270 0.59 14.12 -4.01
N PRO A 271 -0.55 14.29 -3.32
CA PRO A 271 -0.57 15.05 -2.08
C PRO A 271 0.34 14.44 -1.01
N GLY A 272 1.06 15.26 -0.28
CA GLY A 272 2.02 14.86 0.74
C GLY A 272 3.37 14.42 0.17
N MET A 273 3.64 14.64 -1.13
CA MET A 273 4.97 14.50 -1.73
C MET A 273 5.87 15.69 -1.40
N LEU A 274 6.27 15.78 -0.13
CA LEU A 274 7.06 16.89 0.39
C LEU A 274 8.56 16.59 0.30
N GLY A 275 9.35 17.46 -0.32
CA GLY A 275 10.78 17.28 -0.48
C GLY A 275 11.61 17.81 0.70
N TYR A 276 12.70 17.12 1.03
CA TYR A 276 13.84 17.67 1.76
C TYR A 276 14.92 18.04 0.73
N GLN A 277 15.18 19.34 0.59
CA GLN A 277 16.03 19.96 -0.44
C GLN A 277 15.55 19.77 -1.89
N ASN A 278 15.12 18.57 -2.27
CA ASN A 278 14.63 18.26 -3.60
C ASN A 278 13.60 17.10 -3.54
N ARG A 279 12.41 17.29 -4.14
CA ARG A 279 11.31 16.31 -4.14
C ARG A 279 11.36 15.25 -5.26
N GLY A 280 12.40 15.28 -6.09
CA GLY A 280 12.58 14.36 -7.22
C GLY A 280 12.04 14.92 -8.54
N THR A 281 12.09 14.09 -9.57
CA THR A 281 11.50 14.35 -10.90
C THR A 281 10.82 13.09 -11.42
N PHE A 282 9.85 13.29 -12.31
CA PHE A 282 9.22 12.21 -13.07
C PHE A 282 9.98 11.96 -14.38
N ALA A 283 9.92 10.74 -14.86
CA ALA A 283 10.30 10.36 -16.21
C ALA A 283 9.23 9.46 -16.82
N GLU A 284 9.38 9.17 -18.11
CA GLU A 284 8.50 8.29 -18.87
C GLU A 284 8.31 6.91 -18.18
N ASP A 285 7.21 6.23 -18.48
CA ASP A 285 6.82 4.93 -17.91
C ASP A 285 6.62 4.89 -16.39
N GLY A 286 6.32 6.04 -15.78
CA GLY A 286 5.97 6.16 -14.36
C GLY A 286 7.15 6.08 -13.40
N TRP A 287 8.37 6.29 -13.89
CA TRP A 287 9.54 6.41 -13.03
C TRP A 287 9.56 7.76 -12.32
N TRP A 288 9.84 7.75 -11.02
CA TRP A 288 10.09 8.93 -10.21
C TRP A 288 11.38 8.75 -9.42
N GLY A 289 12.17 9.80 -9.26
CA GLY A 289 13.38 9.75 -8.43
C GLY A 289 14.32 10.92 -8.64
N TRP A 290 15.63 10.68 -8.49
CA TRP A 290 16.66 11.71 -8.53
C TRP A 290 17.80 11.35 -9.50
N PRO A 291 17.52 11.25 -10.82
CA PRO A 291 18.53 10.84 -11.80
C PRO A 291 19.70 11.82 -11.92
N ASP A 292 19.45 13.11 -11.68
CA ASP A 292 20.44 14.19 -11.92
C ASP A 292 20.79 15.02 -10.68
N TYR A 293 20.11 14.79 -9.54
CA TYR A 293 20.38 15.52 -8.31
C TYR A 293 21.61 14.95 -7.59
N VAL A 294 22.59 15.79 -7.23
CA VAL A 294 23.75 15.41 -6.41
C VAL A 294 23.58 16.00 -5.01
N GLY A 295 23.53 15.15 -3.99
CA GLY A 295 23.21 15.55 -2.62
C GLY A 295 22.32 14.53 -1.91
N VAL A 296 22.08 14.77 -0.62
CA VAL A 296 21.10 13.99 0.15
C VAL A 296 19.73 14.55 -0.15
N ALA A 297 18.79 13.68 -0.52
CA ALA A 297 17.40 14.07 -0.74
C ALA A 297 16.46 13.13 0.02
N GLY A 298 15.27 13.64 0.29
CA GLY A 298 14.18 12.86 0.86
C GLY A 298 12.85 13.37 0.31
N CYS A 299 11.88 12.49 0.13
CA CYS A 299 10.52 12.87 -0.22
C CYS A 299 9.54 12.07 0.61
N LEU A 300 8.73 12.76 1.42
CA LEU A 300 7.61 12.17 2.12
C LEU A 300 6.66 11.54 1.10
N GLN A 301 6.09 10.38 1.39
CA GLN A 301 5.05 9.78 0.56
C GLN A 301 3.70 9.92 1.29
N GLY A 302 3.33 11.16 1.60
CA GLY A 302 2.19 11.45 2.46
C GLY A 302 0.85 10.97 1.88
N TRP A 303 0.75 10.81 0.56
CA TRP A 303 -0.42 10.24 -0.11
C TRP A 303 -0.79 8.85 0.40
N ALA A 304 0.19 8.05 0.84
CA ALA A 304 0.00 6.73 1.42
C ALA A 304 -0.18 6.76 2.95
N CYS A 305 -0.09 7.94 3.57
CA CYS A 305 0.05 8.11 5.00
C CYS A 305 -1.18 8.83 5.62
N PRO A 306 -1.54 8.53 6.88
CA PRO A 306 -1.00 7.44 7.68
C PRO A 306 -1.32 6.07 7.07
N ILE A 307 -0.33 5.17 7.04
CA ILE A 307 -0.49 3.82 6.48
C ILE A 307 -1.63 3.12 7.22
N ASN A 308 -2.54 2.51 6.44
CA ASN A 308 -3.78 1.89 6.96
C ASN A 308 -4.66 2.83 7.81
N GLY A 309 -4.46 4.16 7.75
CA GLY A 309 -5.19 5.12 8.57
C GLY A 309 -4.70 5.25 10.02
N HIS A 310 -3.53 4.70 10.35
CA HIS A 310 -3.00 4.68 11.72
C HIS A 310 -1.58 5.26 11.81
N ASP A 311 -1.35 6.17 12.77
CA ASP A 311 -0.03 6.76 13.01
C ASP A 311 0.98 5.71 13.53
N ASP A 312 0.51 4.63 14.16
CA ASP A 312 1.27 3.53 14.73
C ASP A 312 1.14 2.22 13.93
N ALA A 313 0.93 2.32 12.62
CA ALA A 313 0.80 1.16 11.74
C ALA A 313 1.95 0.16 11.96
N ASN A 314 1.58 -1.10 12.21
CA ASN A 314 2.53 -2.13 12.59
C ASN A 314 2.45 -3.41 11.76
N ASP A 315 1.73 -3.33 10.64
CA ASP A 315 1.46 -4.47 9.78
C ASP A 315 1.16 -4.01 8.35
N PHE A 316 2.21 -3.89 7.53
CA PHE A 316 2.11 -3.45 6.13
C PHE A 316 3.35 -3.82 5.29
N SER A 317 3.14 -3.89 3.99
CA SER A 317 4.11 -4.14 2.93
C SER A 317 4.17 -2.93 2.03
N ILE A 318 5.37 -2.62 1.57
CA ILE A 318 5.65 -1.61 0.56
C ILE A 318 6.37 -2.33 -0.58
N ASP A 319 5.70 -2.44 -1.72
CA ASP A 319 6.22 -3.05 -2.94
C ASP A 319 6.59 -1.97 -3.92
N PHE A 320 7.74 -2.08 -4.59
CA PHE A 320 8.16 -1.15 -5.63
C PHE A 320 9.23 -1.77 -6.54
N GLU A 321 9.38 -1.20 -7.72
CA GLU A 321 10.54 -1.44 -8.58
C GLU A 321 11.55 -0.31 -8.40
N ALA A 322 12.84 -0.64 -8.41
CA ALA A 322 13.92 0.33 -8.33
C ALA A 322 15.03 0.06 -9.35
N ARG A 323 15.67 1.12 -9.83
CA ARG A 323 16.88 1.08 -10.67
C ARG A 323 17.83 2.23 -10.32
N PHE A 324 19.10 2.08 -10.69
CA PHE A 324 20.10 3.16 -10.59
C PHE A 324 20.43 3.70 -11.98
N HIS A 325 20.29 5.01 -12.16
CA HIS A 325 20.61 5.72 -13.41
C HIS A 325 22.06 6.22 -13.38
N ALA A 326 23.00 5.40 -13.86
CA ALA A 326 24.45 5.68 -13.90
C ALA A 326 25.12 5.89 -12.51
N VAL A 327 26.44 5.65 -12.48
CA VAL A 327 27.26 5.38 -11.29
C VAL A 327 27.10 6.41 -10.15
N GLY A 328 26.75 5.88 -8.98
CA GLY A 328 27.35 6.26 -7.71
C GLY A 328 28.26 5.11 -7.25
N ALA A 329 29.24 5.35 -6.38
CA ALA A 329 30.15 4.33 -5.87
C ALA A 329 29.41 3.06 -5.40
N GLY A 330 30.09 1.90 -5.37
CA GLY A 330 29.46 0.62 -4.98
C GLY A 330 28.69 0.65 -3.65
N THR A 331 28.95 1.64 -2.79
CA THR A 331 28.29 1.81 -1.51
C THR A 331 27.08 2.75 -1.54
N ASP A 332 26.74 3.41 -2.64
CA ASP A 332 25.62 4.35 -2.66
C ASP A 332 24.26 3.67 -2.49
N TRP A 333 23.29 4.42 -1.97
CA TRP A 333 22.00 3.88 -1.57
C TRP A 333 20.83 4.82 -1.83
N PHE A 334 19.67 4.21 -2.01
CA PHE A 334 18.39 4.79 -1.67
C PHE A 334 17.78 4.01 -0.50
N GLY A 335 16.77 4.56 0.15
CA GLY A 335 16.15 3.90 1.27
C GLY A 335 14.73 4.34 1.55
N VAL A 336 14.02 3.50 2.28
CA VAL A 336 12.67 3.74 2.79
C VAL A 336 12.79 3.97 4.29
N TRP A 337 12.37 5.16 4.72
CA TRP A 337 12.21 5.53 6.12
C TRP A 337 10.80 5.22 6.57
N ILE A 338 10.67 4.53 7.70
CA ILE A 338 9.41 4.32 8.41
C ILE A 338 9.54 5.04 9.76
N ALA A 339 8.82 6.15 9.88
CA ALA A 339 8.86 7.02 11.04
C ALA A 339 8.04 6.41 12.18
N ASP A 340 8.53 6.47 13.42
CA ASP A 340 7.71 6.18 14.61
C ASP A 340 6.44 7.04 14.66
N ALA A 341 5.39 6.59 15.35
CA ALA A 341 4.14 7.32 15.52
C ALA A 341 4.32 8.76 16.05
N THR A 342 5.35 9.01 16.88
CA THR A 342 5.69 10.35 17.38
C THR A 342 6.33 11.27 16.34
N MET A 343 6.71 10.72 15.17
CA MET A 343 7.43 11.38 14.07
C MET A 343 6.53 11.63 12.86
N ARG A 344 5.24 11.89 13.10
CA ARG A 344 4.22 12.19 12.08
C ARG A 344 4.72 13.17 11.01
N ASP A 345 4.56 12.82 9.72
CA ASP A 345 4.97 13.65 8.56
C ASP A 345 6.42 14.12 8.53
N GLN A 346 7.34 13.42 9.21
CA GLN A 346 8.75 13.77 9.23
C GLN A 346 9.54 12.96 8.21
N ILE A 347 10.24 13.69 7.34
CA ILE A 347 11.19 13.13 6.38
C ILE A 347 12.48 12.79 7.12
N TYR A 348 13.09 11.64 6.80
CA TYR A 348 14.41 11.30 7.33
C TYR A 348 15.49 12.31 6.89
N THR A 349 16.41 12.66 7.80
CA THR A 349 17.52 13.59 7.54
C THR A 349 18.83 13.01 8.06
N ASP A 350 19.89 13.05 7.25
CA ASP A 350 21.17 12.42 7.61
C ASP A 350 22.08 13.30 8.50
N THR A 351 21.72 14.57 8.69
CA THR A 351 22.47 15.53 9.51
C THR A 351 22.15 15.37 11.00
N GLY A 352 22.83 14.41 11.64
CA GLY A 352 22.84 14.24 13.10
C GLY A 352 21.50 13.78 13.66
N ALA A 353 21.35 12.46 13.84
CA ALA A 353 20.14 11.71 14.24
C ALA A 353 19.48 12.10 15.59
N THR A 354 19.72 13.29 16.11
CA THR A 354 19.11 13.79 17.35
C THR A 354 17.61 13.98 17.13
N GLY A 355 16.81 13.15 17.79
CA GLY A 355 15.35 13.27 17.81
C GLY A 355 14.60 12.60 16.65
N GLN A 356 15.23 11.77 15.81
CA GLN A 356 14.50 10.94 14.84
C GLN A 356 14.34 9.50 15.35
N LYS A 357 13.11 8.99 15.32
CA LYS A 357 12.73 7.65 15.81
C LYS A 357 12.06 6.86 14.69
N GLY A 358 12.50 5.63 14.46
CA GLY A 358 11.97 4.78 13.39
C GLY A 358 12.99 3.80 12.83
N TYR A 359 12.70 3.26 11.64
CA TYR A 359 13.59 2.37 10.90
C TYR A 359 13.92 2.92 9.53
N PHE A 360 15.19 2.81 9.15
CA PHE A 360 15.65 3.18 7.82
C PHE A 360 16.18 1.96 7.08
N LEU A 361 15.50 1.57 6.01
CA LEU A 361 15.87 0.44 5.16
C LEU A 361 16.63 0.96 3.95
N LEU A 362 17.91 0.60 3.83
CA LEU A 362 18.78 1.03 2.74
C LEU A 362 18.97 -0.10 1.74
N PHE A 363 18.80 0.21 0.47
CA PHE A 363 19.11 -0.64 -0.66
C PHE A 363 20.36 -0.06 -1.34
N ARG A 364 21.51 -0.73 -1.14
CA ARG A 364 22.78 -0.30 -1.71
C ARG A 364 22.97 -0.81 -3.12
N GLN A 365 23.65 -0.02 -3.94
CA GLN A 365 23.97 -0.37 -5.33
C GLN A 365 24.78 -1.67 -5.41
N ASN A 366 25.77 -1.91 -4.53
CA ASN A 366 26.52 -3.19 -4.49
C ASN A 366 25.67 -4.41 -4.10
N GLY A 367 24.39 -4.22 -3.80
CA GLY A 367 23.45 -5.30 -3.54
C GLY A 367 23.12 -5.51 -2.08
N ARG A 368 23.83 -4.85 -1.15
CA ARG A 368 23.54 -4.95 0.28
C ARG A 368 22.19 -4.32 0.62
N ILE A 369 21.36 -5.07 1.35
CA ILE A 369 20.17 -4.51 2.04
C ILE A 369 20.55 -4.30 3.50
N GLN A 370 20.22 -3.14 4.07
CA GLN A 370 20.47 -2.84 5.48
C GLN A 370 19.24 -2.28 6.16
N ILE A 371 19.09 -2.56 7.45
CA ILE A 371 18.05 -2.00 8.30
C ILE A 371 18.70 -1.33 9.48
N TYR A 372 18.47 -0.03 9.61
CA TYR A 372 18.93 0.79 10.71
C TYR A 372 17.78 1.10 11.65
N ARG A 373 17.87 0.68 12.92
CA ARG A 373 17.03 1.24 13.97
C ARG A 373 17.60 2.59 14.40
N ARG A 374 16.80 3.65 14.27
CA ARG A 374 17.16 5.00 14.74
C ARG A 374 16.48 5.27 16.07
N ASN A 375 17.29 5.34 17.12
CA ASN A 375 16.94 5.84 18.43
C ASN A 375 17.99 6.90 18.81
N GLU A 376 17.66 7.82 19.71
CA GLU A 376 18.52 8.94 20.10
C GLU A 376 19.92 8.52 20.61
N ALA A 377 20.13 7.24 20.96
CA ALA A 377 21.43 6.64 21.27
C ALA A 377 21.51 5.15 20.87
N ALA A 378 22.49 4.80 20.02
CA ALA A 378 22.89 3.46 19.54
C ALA A 378 22.08 2.82 18.39
N THR A 379 22.69 2.85 17.20
CA THR A 379 22.17 2.31 15.95
C THR A 379 22.42 0.80 15.83
N ILE A 380 21.35 -0.01 15.86
CA ILE A 380 21.43 -1.42 15.44
C ILE A 380 21.35 -1.46 13.91
N ASN A 381 22.28 -2.17 13.29
CA ASN A 381 22.39 -2.36 11.84
C ASN A 381 22.42 -3.86 11.54
N VAL A 382 21.36 -4.38 10.93
CA VAL A 382 21.35 -5.72 10.32
C VAL A 382 21.50 -5.55 8.81
N PHE A 383 22.26 -6.43 8.18
CA PHE A 383 22.43 -6.41 6.73
C PHE A 383 22.52 -7.80 6.12
N THR A 384 22.16 -7.88 4.84
CA THR A 384 22.36 -9.04 3.99
C THR A 384 23.05 -8.59 2.72
N ASP A 385 24.17 -9.21 2.38
CA ASP A 385 24.85 -9.01 1.09
C ASP A 385 24.18 -9.85 0.00
N GLY A 386 24.25 -9.38 -1.23
CA GLY A 386 23.61 -10.02 -2.39
C GLY A 386 24.06 -9.38 -3.70
N PRO A 387 23.48 -9.80 -4.83
CA PRO A 387 23.87 -9.30 -6.14
C PRO A 387 23.59 -7.79 -6.26
N ALA A 388 24.51 -7.10 -6.92
CA ALA A 388 24.43 -5.67 -7.18
C ALA A 388 23.19 -5.30 -8.01
N PHE A 389 22.64 -4.11 -7.77
CA PHE A 389 21.69 -3.51 -8.70
C PHE A 389 22.44 -3.15 -9.98
N ALA A 390 21.81 -3.42 -11.12
CA ALA A 390 22.26 -2.91 -12.40
C ALA A 390 22.30 -1.37 -12.39
N THR A 391 23.31 -0.82 -13.08
CA THR A 391 23.56 0.63 -13.19
C THR A 391 23.40 1.14 -14.62
N ASP A 392 22.76 0.34 -15.46
CA ASP A 392 22.50 0.62 -16.87
C ASP A 392 21.37 1.65 -17.07
N GLY A 393 20.71 2.09 -16.00
CA GLY A 393 19.57 2.99 -16.05
C GLY A 393 18.30 2.36 -16.62
N VAL A 394 18.29 1.04 -16.90
CA VAL A 394 17.19 0.35 -17.58
C VAL A 394 16.66 -0.80 -16.73
N THR A 395 17.54 -1.63 -16.19
CA THR A 395 17.16 -2.85 -15.49
C THR A 395 16.52 -2.55 -14.15
N ALA A 396 15.23 -2.87 -14.04
CA ALA A 396 14.46 -2.76 -12.81
C ALA A 396 14.68 -3.97 -11.90
N THR A 397 14.79 -3.73 -10.60
CA THR A 397 14.78 -4.76 -9.56
C THR A 397 13.55 -4.58 -8.69
N LYS A 398 12.77 -5.64 -8.51
CA LYS A 398 11.64 -5.62 -7.57
C LYS A 398 12.16 -5.62 -6.14
N CYS A 399 11.60 -4.78 -5.30
CA CYS A 399 11.94 -4.63 -3.89
C CYS A 399 10.68 -4.62 -3.03
N ARG A 400 10.80 -5.14 -1.81
CA ARG A 400 9.72 -5.14 -0.83
C ARG A 400 10.23 -4.74 0.54
N VAL A 401 9.46 -3.93 1.25
CA VAL A 401 9.63 -3.68 2.68
C VAL A 401 8.42 -4.23 3.41
N ARG A 402 8.61 -5.13 4.38
CA ARG A 402 7.51 -5.61 5.24
C ARG A 402 7.74 -5.19 6.69
N VAL A 403 6.68 -4.72 7.31
CA VAL A 403 6.58 -4.46 8.74
C VAL A 403 5.49 -5.37 9.28
N ASN A 404 5.80 -6.11 10.34
CA ASN A 404 4.80 -6.81 11.14
C ASN A 404 5.01 -6.47 12.62
N SER A 405 4.20 -7.07 13.51
CA SER A 405 4.24 -6.78 14.95
C SER A 405 5.58 -7.08 15.62
N THR A 406 6.47 -7.87 14.99
CA THR A 406 7.75 -8.30 15.56
C THR A 406 8.97 -8.00 14.69
N GLN A 407 8.79 -7.71 13.41
CA GLN A 407 9.88 -7.65 12.43
C GLN A 407 9.73 -6.48 11.47
N ILE A 408 10.90 -6.01 11.02
CA ILE A 408 11.11 -5.12 9.89
C ILE A 408 11.96 -5.87 8.87
N ILE A 409 11.53 -5.92 7.63
CA ILE A 409 12.11 -6.78 6.59
C ILE A 409 12.31 -5.96 5.33
N GLY A 410 13.49 -6.03 4.72
CA GLY A 410 13.78 -5.47 3.40
C GLY A 410 14.22 -6.57 2.44
N GLU A 411 13.66 -6.60 1.24
CA GLU A 411 13.79 -7.73 0.30
C GLU A 411 14.03 -7.28 -1.13
N LYS A 412 14.74 -8.12 -1.90
CA LYS A 412 14.68 -8.13 -3.35
C LYS A 412 13.91 -9.34 -3.83
N LEU A 413 13.19 -9.17 -4.92
CA LEU A 413 12.42 -10.24 -5.54
C LEU A 413 12.87 -10.47 -6.99
N ASP A 414 12.67 -11.68 -7.48
CA ASP A 414 12.81 -11.99 -8.89
C ASP A 414 11.56 -11.58 -9.70
N ALA A 415 11.51 -11.96 -10.97
CA ALA A 415 10.41 -11.61 -11.87
C ALA A 415 9.05 -12.17 -11.40
N ASP A 416 9.04 -13.30 -10.71
CA ASP A 416 7.86 -14.02 -10.24
C ASP A 416 7.44 -13.61 -8.81
N ASP A 417 7.99 -12.50 -8.31
CA ASP A 417 7.76 -11.98 -6.96
C ASP A 417 8.27 -12.90 -5.84
N MET A 418 9.23 -13.79 -6.15
CA MET A 418 9.86 -14.65 -5.16
C MET A 418 11.04 -13.95 -4.49
N VAL A 419 11.15 -14.09 -3.17
CA VAL A 419 12.22 -13.46 -2.39
C VAL A 419 13.57 -14.12 -2.70
N VAL A 420 14.48 -13.36 -3.32
CA VAL A 420 15.84 -13.81 -3.64
C VAL A 420 16.90 -13.30 -2.66
N GLN A 421 16.58 -12.24 -1.92
CA GLN A 421 17.44 -11.67 -0.89
C GLN A 421 16.57 -11.00 0.19
N SER A 422 16.91 -11.19 1.45
CA SER A 422 16.16 -10.61 2.58
C SER A 422 17.10 -10.21 3.72
N ALA A 423 16.88 -9.01 4.27
CA ALA A 423 17.41 -8.57 5.55
C ALA A 423 16.24 -8.48 6.54
N VAL A 424 16.38 -9.10 7.72
CA VAL A 424 15.32 -9.19 8.73
C VAL A 424 15.85 -8.63 10.04
N LEU A 425 15.18 -7.63 10.58
CA LEU A 425 15.39 -7.11 11.92
C LEU A 425 14.18 -7.48 12.78
N THR A 426 14.37 -8.36 13.77
CA THR A 426 13.36 -8.63 14.80
C THR A 426 13.45 -7.54 15.87
N ASP A 427 12.52 -6.59 15.83
CA ASP A 427 12.47 -5.45 16.74
C ASP A 427 11.04 -4.89 16.82
N THR A 428 10.56 -4.65 18.05
CA THR A 428 9.21 -4.18 18.37
C THR A 428 9.16 -2.71 18.81
N THR A 429 10.30 -2.00 18.77
CA THR A 429 10.49 -0.70 19.45
C THR A 429 9.65 0.42 18.86
N PHE A 430 9.64 0.56 17.53
CA PHE A 430 8.95 1.65 16.85
C PHE A 430 7.89 1.11 15.90
N ARG A 431 6.74 1.78 15.76
CA ARG A 431 5.72 1.47 14.75
C ARG A 431 5.12 2.77 14.26
N GLY A 432 4.69 2.77 13.00
CA GLY A 432 4.81 3.97 12.20
C GLY A 432 3.98 3.98 10.95
N GLY A 433 3.08 4.95 10.86
CA GLY A 433 2.21 5.18 9.71
C GLY A 433 2.78 6.11 8.65
N TYR A 434 3.99 6.64 8.81
CA TYR A 434 4.55 7.64 7.88
C TYR A 434 5.85 7.17 7.28
N LEU A 435 5.99 7.43 5.98
CA LEU A 435 7.16 6.99 5.24
C LEU A 435 7.73 8.08 4.33
N SER A 436 9.05 8.07 4.16
CA SER A 436 9.74 8.85 3.14
C SER A 436 10.72 7.99 2.36
N ILE A 437 10.94 8.34 1.10
CA ILE A 437 11.98 7.76 0.26
C ILE A 437 13.16 8.71 0.28
N ASN A 438 14.36 8.19 0.48
CA ASN A 438 15.56 8.98 0.68
C ASN A 438 16.73 8.44 -0.14
N LYS A 439 17.72 9.28 -0.39
CA LYS A 439 18.93 8.87 -1.13
C LYS A 439 20.18 9.59 -0.65
N VAL A 440 21.34 8.98 -0.86
CA VAL A 440 22.66 9.56 -0.52
C VAL A 440 23.24 10.34 -1.69
N THR A 441 24.20 11.23 -1.39
CA THR A 441 24.87 12.17 -2.31
C THR A 441 24.91 11.73 -3.77
N ASN A 442 25.56 10.61 -4.05
CA ASN A 442 25.84 10.14 -5.42
C ASN A 442 24.85 9.09 -5.93
N ALA A 443 23.89 8.65 -5.12
CA ALA A 443 22.85 7.75 -5.58
C ALA A 443 21.94 8.47 -6.57
N ARG A 444 21.59 7.77 -7.65
CA ARG A 444 20.66 8.22 -8.70
C ARG A 444 19.51 7.22 -8.86
N PRO A 445 18.73 6.99 -7.79
CA PRO A 445 17.67 6.00 -7.85
C PRO A 445 16.49 6.52 -8.66
N MET A 446 15.83 5.61 -9.34
CA MET A 446 14.47 5.79 -9.82
C MET A 446 13.63 4.64 -9.32
N LEU A 447 12.37 4.95 -8.96
CA LEU A 447 11.39 4.02 -8.44
C LEU A 447 10.10 4.12 -9.23
N ARG A 448 9.33 3.02 -9.30
CA ARG A 448 7.96 2.99 -9.85
C ARG A 448 7.16 1.86 -9.23
N ASN A 449 5.86 1.80 -9.53
CA ASN A 449 4.95 0.76 -9.05
C ASN A 449 4.95 0.65 -7.52
N PHE A 450 5.09 1.78 -6.84
CA PHE A 450 5.12 1.89 -5.39
C PHE A 450 3.72 1.67 -4.82
N ALA A 451 3.57 0.63 -4.02
CA ALA A 451 2.29 0.19 -3.47
C ALA A 451 2.43 -0.12 -1.98
N VAL A 452 1.52 0.43 -1.18
CA VAL A 452 1.42 0.15 0.26
C VAL A 452 0.19 -0.72 0.51
N SER A 453 0.38 -1.87 1.16
CA SER A 453 -0.67 -2.84 1.48
C SER A 453 -0.54 -3.30 2.94
N PRO A 454 -1.60 -3.62 3.68
CA PRO A 454 -1.49 -4.29 4.98
C PRO A 454 -0.77 -5.65 4.87
N VAL A 455 -0.08 -6.11 5.92
CA VAL A 455 0.65 -7.42 5.94
C VAL A 455 -0.18 -8.58 6.50
N SER A 456 -1.34 -8.32 7.11
CA SER A 456 -2.28 -9.36 7.53
C SER A 456 -3.60 -9.36 6.74
N ALA A 457 -3.83 -10.51 6.10
CA ALA A 457 -5.07 -11.01 5.49
C ALA A 457 -5.59 -10.26 4.23
N PRO A 458 -6.11 -10.99 3.23
CA PRO A 458 -6.90 -10.39 2.16
C PRO A 458 -8.01 -9.53 2.77
N VAL A 459 -8.33 -8.42 2.09
CA VAL A 459 -9.48 -7.56 2.37
C VAL A 459 -10.70 -8.42 2.74
N PRO A 460 -11.40 -8.17 3.87
CA PRO A 460 -12.69 -8.80 4.13
C PRO A 460 -13.62 -8.56 2.94
N GLY A 461 -13.84 -9.62 2.14
CA GLY A 461 -14.70 -9.59 0.95
C GLY A 461 -14.00 -9.77 -0.41
N ALA A 462 -12.67 -9.69 -0.51
CA ALA A 462 -11.97 -10.04 -1.76
C ALA A 462 -11.46 -11.48 -1.71
N LEU A 463 -12.01 -12.32 -2.59
CA LEU A 463 -11.62 -13.72 -2.72
C LEU A 463 -10.29 -13.85 -3.46
N ASP A 464 -9.39 -14.70 -2.99
CA ASP A 464 -8.20 -15.15 -3.72
C ASP A 464 -8.62 -15.73 -5.08
N PRO A 465 -7.91 -15.45 -6.20
CA PRO A 465 -8.29 -15.97 -7.51
C PRO A 465 -8.48 -17.49 -7.57
N ALA A 466 -7.67 -18.28 -6.85
CA ALA A 466 -7.85 -19.73 -6.77
C ALA A 466 -9.09 -20.10 -5.94
N ALA A 467 -9.40 -19.34 -4.89
CA ALA A 467 -10.65 -19.49 -4.15
C ALA A 467 -11.87 -19.14 -5.03
N GLN A 468 -11.80 -18.08 -5.84
CA GLN A 468 -12.85 -17.71 -6.79
C GLN A 468 -13.15 -18.84 -7.78
N LEU A 469 -12.13 -19.43 -8.40
CA LEU A 469 -12.28 -20.56 -9.31
C LEU A 469 -12.93 -21.77 -8.63
N LEU A 470 -12.53 -22.04 -7.37
CA LEU A 470 -13.15 -23.09 -6.58
C LEU A 470 -14.64 -22.81 -6.32
N PHE A 471 -15.01 -21.61 -5.88
CA PHE A 471 -16.41 -21.27 -5.61
C PHE A 471 -17.27 -21.28 -6.88
N GLN A 472 -16.72 -20.87 -8.03
CA GLN A 472 -17.41 -20.97 -9.33
C GLN A 472 -17.71 -22.42 -9.72
N ALA A 473 -16.88 -23.37 -9.28
CA ALA A 473 -17.08 -24.79 -9.53
C ALA A 473 -18.02 -25.46 -8.51
N MET A 474 -18.37 -24.79 -7.40
CA MET A 474 -19.29 -25.32 -6.40
C MET A 474 -20.75 -25.07 -6.81
N THR A 475 -21.55 -26.13 -6.89
CA THR A 475 -22.98 -26.00 -7.20
C THR A 475 -23.81 -25.67 -5.96
N ASP A 476 -23.37 -26.14 -4.79
CA ASP A 476 -23.97 -25.81 -3.50
C ASP A 476 -23.10 -24.74 -2.84
N GLU A 477 -23.63 -23.53 -2.68
CA GLU A 477 -22.86 -22.40 -2.15
C GLU A 477 -22.53 -22.58 -0.66
N PRO A 478 -21.26 -22.38 -0.24
CA PRO A 478 -20.91 -22.36 1.18
C PRO A 478 -21.45 -21.11 1.86
N SER A 479 -21.69 -21.18 3.17
CA SER A 479 -22.04 -20.00 3.96
C SER A 479 -20.91 -18.95 3.94
N ALA A 480 -21.23 -17.68 4.21
CA ALA A 480 -20.23 -16.60 4.22
C ALA A 480 -19.04 -16.89 5.16
N ALA A 481 -19.28 -17.51 6.32
CA ALA A 481 -18.22 -17.93 7.23
C ALA A 481 -17.31 -19.00 6.62
N ARG A 482 -17.86 -19.93 5.83
CA ARG A 482 -17.10 -20.98 5.12
C ARG A 482 -16.35 -20.42 3.93
N VAL A 483 -16.96 -19.49 3.19
CA VAL A 483 -16.26 -18.72 2.14
C VAL A 483 -15.00 -18.08 2.72
N ALA A 484 -15.11 -17.40 3.87
CA ALA A 484 -13.97 -16.79 4.54
C ALA A 484 -12.92 -17.80 5.02
N ALA A 485 -13.35 -18.95 5.58
CA ALA A 485 -12.43 -19.99 6.04
C ALA A 485 -11.68 -20.67 4.89
N ILE A 486 -12.37 -20.99 3.79
CA ILE A 486 -11.78 -21.57 2.58
C ILE A 486 -10.80 -20.58 1.93
N ASN A 487 -11.20 -19.30 1.82
CA ASN A 487 -10.34 -18.26 1.29
C ASN A 487 -9.04 -18.12 2.11
N THR A 488 -9.17 -18.08 3.44
CA THR A 488 -8.02 -18.02 4.36
C THR A 488 -7.11 -19.23 4.23
N LEU A 489 -7.68 -20.44 4.08
CA LEU A 489 -6.90 -21.66 3.87
C LEU A 489 -6.07 -21.56 2.58
N ILE A 490 -6.71 -21.24 1.45
CA ILE A 490 -6.05 -21.18 0.14
C ILE A 490 -4.96 -20.11 0.13
N ASP A 491 -5.26 -18.91 0.61
CA ASP A 491 -4.30 -17.81 0.73
C ASP A 491 -3.12 -18.19 1.64
N THR A 492 -3.36 -18.84 2.79
CA THR A 492 -2.30 -19.34 3.65
C THR A 492 -1.41 -20.36 2.91
N LEU A 493 -2.01 -21.31 2.19
CA LEU A 493 -1.24 -22.29 1.41
C LEU A 493 -0.40 -21.62 0.32
N ARG A 494 -0.91 -20.56 -0.32
CA ARG A 494 -0.15 -19.79 -1.33
C ARG A 494 1.03 -19.04 -0.70
N ARG A 495 0.84 -18.37 0.44
CA ARG A 495 1.91 -17.64 1.15
C ARG A 495 3.08 -18.52 1.58
N TRP A 496 2.81 -19.77 1.92
CA TRP A 496 3.84 -20.75 2.30
C TRP A 496 4.40 -21.54 1.11
N ASP A 497 4.05 -21.14 -0.13
CA ASP A 497 4.46 -21.83 -1.35
C ASP A 497 4.08 -23.34 -1.30
N LEU A 498 2.94 -23.63 -0.68
CA LEU A 498 2.32 -24.96 -0.62
C LEU A 498 1.32 -25.14 -1.73
N TRP A 499 0.69 -24.07 -2.22
CA TRP A 499 -0.30 -24.16 -3.28
C TRP A 499 0.34 -24.37 -4.64
N ASP A 500 1.33 -23.57 -5.03
CA ASP A 500 1.88 -23.53 -6.39
C ASP A 500 3.26 -24.23 -6.50
N GLY A 501 3.89 -24.22 -7.68
CA GLY A 501 5.24 -24.79 -7.90
C GLY A 501 5.34 -26.30 -7.60
N ASN A 502 6.34 -26.69 -6.80
CA ASN A 502 6.51 -28.06 -6.28
C ASN A 502 5.61 -28.37 -5.06
N GLY A 503 4.61 -27.52 -4.80
CA GLY A 503 3.60 -27.69 -3.76
C GLY A 503 2.57 -28.79 -4.08
N LEU A 504 1.31 -28.52 -3.77
CA LEU A 504 0.18 -29.41 -3.98
C LEU A 504 -0.03 -29.67 -5.48
N ARG A 505 -0.09 -30.94 -5.88
CA ARG A 505 -0.51 -31.36 -7.23
C ARG A 505 -2.03 -31.47 -7.33
N ALA A 506 -2.64 -32.07 -6.32
CA ALA A 506 -4.08 -32.12 -6.14
C ALA A 506 -4.42 -32.12 -4.65
N MET A 507 -5.51 -31.46 -4.31
CA MET A 507 -5.99 -31.31 -2.95
C MET A 507 -7.49 -31.56 -2.93
N TRP A 508 -7.94 -32.54 -2.16
CA TRP A 508 -9.35 -32.86 -1.99
C TRP A 508 -9.79 -32.60 -0.56
N MET A 509 -11.01 -32.08 -0.41
CA MET A 509 -11.65 -31.91 0.89
C MET A 509 -12.92 -32.78 1.00
N PRO A 510 -12.79 -34.12 1.14
CA PRO A 510 -13.91 -35.00 1.47
C PRO A 510 -14.84 -34.46 2.57
N GLY A 511 -14.31 -33.77 3.58
CA GLY A 511 -15.07 -33.13 4.67
C GLY A 511 -15.66 -31.77 4.31
N ALA A 512 -16.03 -31.51 3.06
CA ALA A 512 -16.65 -30.24 2.66
C ALA A 512 -18.12 -30.13 3.12
N HIS A 513 -18.69 -28.93 2.91
CA HIS A 513 -20.05 -28.56 3.29
C HIS A 513 -21.16 -29.24 2.49
N ALA A 514 -20.83 -29.81 1.33
CA ALA A 514 -21.77 -30.41 0.41
C ALA A 514 -21.13 -31.59 -0.33
N ASN A 515 -21.97 -32.51 -0.83
CA ASN A 515 -21.50 -33.70 -1.53
C ASN A 515 -20.68 -33.34 -2.77
N GLN A 516 -21.17 -32.40 -3.58
CA GLN A 516 -20.47 -31.97 -4.80
C GLN A 516 -19.13 -31.30 -4.46
N ALA A 517 -19.12 -30.36 -3.52
CA ALA A 517 -17.90 -29.68 -3.07
C ALA A 517 -16.86 -30.65 -2.48
N SER A 518 -17.31 -31.74 -1.84
CA SER A 518 -16.43 -32.75 -1.26
C SER A 518 -15.66 -33.58 -2.27
N ARG A 519 -16.13 -33.55 -3.53
CA ARG A 519 -15.57 -34.34 -4.62
C ARG A 519 -14.66 -33.52 -5.52
N LEU A 520 -14.69 -32.20 -5.44
CA LEU A 520 -13.82 -31.34 -6.23
C LEU A 520 -12.35 -31.50 -5.80
N ASN A 521 -11.45 -31.45 -6.77
CA ASN A 521 -10.06 -31.08 -6.51
C ASN A 521 -10.04 -29.57 -6.26
N TRP A 522 -9.83 -29.17 -5.01
CA TRP A 522 -9.86 -27.78 -4.59
C TRP A 522 -8.74 -26.94 -5.20
N LYS A 523 -7.65 -27.57 -5.66
CA LYS A 523 -6.57 -26.85 -6.35
C LYS A 523 -6.89 -26.54 -7.81
N ASP A 524 -7.48 -27.49 -8.51
CA ASP A 524 -7.93 -27.34 -9.90
C ASP A 524 -9.24 -28.12 -10.09
N PRO A 525 -10.40 -27.46 -9.93
CA PRO A 525 -11.70 -28.12 -10.01
C PRO A 525 -12.01 -28.75 -11.37
N SER A 526 -11.25 -28.42 -12.42
CA SER A 526 -11.42 -29.00 -13.75
C SER A 526 -10.77 -30.38 -13.91
N GLN A 527 -9.92 -30.77 -12.95
CA GLN A 527 -9.16 -32.02 -12.99
C GLN A 527 -9.42 -32.89 -11.75
N PHE A 528 -9.27 -34.20 -11.92
CA PHE A 528 -9.22 -35.16 -10.81
C PHE A 528 -10.40 -35.10 -9.82
N MET A 529 -11.62 -34.94 -10.33
CA MET A 529 -12.83 -34.98 -9.49
C MET A 529 -13.04 -36.40 -8.92
N LEU A 530 -13.32 -36.47 -7.61
CA LEU A 530 -13.54 -37.75 -6.93
C LEU A 530 -14.83 -38.43 -7.39
N THR A 531 -14.72 -39.73 -7.63
CA THR A 531 -15.82 -40.62 -8.00
C THR A 531 -16.03 -41.67 -6.92
N PRO A 532 -17.21 -41.72 -6.26
CA PRO A 532 -17.50 -42.76 -5.28
C PRO A 532 -17.79 -44.10 -5.94
N PHE A 533 -17.20 -45.17 -5.42
CA PHE A 533 -17.41 -46.56 -5.86
C PHE A 533 -18.01 -47.40 -4.74
N ASN A 534 -19.03 -48.20 -5.05
CA ASN A 534 -19.72 -49.09 -4.10
C ASN A 534 -20.27 -48.38 -2.85
N SER A 535 -20.80 -47.17 -3.03
CA SER A 535 -21.60 -46.42 -2.04
C SER A 535 -20.92 -46.11 -0.69
N PRO A 536 -19.75 -45.45 -0.67
CA PRO A 536 -19.20 -44.89 0.58
C PRO A 536 -20.17 -43.84 1.16
N ASN A 537 -20.19 -43.70 2.49
CA ASN A 537 -21.12 -42.82 3.19
C ASN A 537 -20.53 -41.42 3.40
N PHE A 538 -21.10 -40.42 2.73
CA PHE A 538 -20.78 -39.01 2.94
C PHE A 538 -21.49 -38.44 4.18
N LEU A 539 -20.74 -37.77 5.03
CA LEU A 539 -21.27 -36.92 6.10
C LEU A 539 -20.71 -35.51 5.94
N VAL A 540 -21.60 -34.53 5.86
CA VAL A 540 -21.25 -33.10 5.77
C VAL A 540 -20.26 -32.73 6.87
N ASP A 541 -19.21 -31.99 6.50
CA ASP A 541 -18.11 -31.53 7.37
C ASP A 541 -17.24 -32.59 8.02
N ARG A 542 -17.54 -33.87 7.81
CA ARG A 542 -16.81 -34.99 8.42
C ARG A 542 -16.13 -35.84 7.38
N GLY A 543 -16.73 -35.96 6.20
CA GLY A 543 -16.16 -36.62 5.03
C GLY A 543 -16.75 -37.99 4.73
N TRP A 544 -16.04 -38.76 3.90
CA TRP A 544 -16.56 -40.02 3.36
C TRP A 544 -16.02 -41.21 4.14
N LYS A 545 -16.93 -42.11 4.53
CA LYS A 545 -16.64 -43.33 5.27
C LYS A 545 -16.80 -44.54 4.36
N GLY A 546 -15.77 -45.38 4.29
CA GLY A 546 -15.84 -46.64 3.57
C GLY A 546 -16.56 -47.73 4.36
N ASP A 547 -16.84 -48.83 3.68
CA ASP A 547 -17.44 -50.06 4.18
C ASP A 547 -16.39 -51.07 4.69
N GLY A 548 -15.09 -50.78 4.51
CA GLY A 548 -13.99 -51.70 4.85
C GLY A 548 -13.89 -52.92 3.94
N ALA A 549 -14.66 -53.00 2.85
CA ALA A 549 -14.78 -54.20 2.04
C ALA A 549 -14.69 -53.96 0.53
N THR A 550 -15.37 -52.93 -0.01
CA THR A 550 -15.45 -52.71 -1.46
C THR A 550 -15.49 -51.24 -1.90
N SER A 551 -15.75 -50.32 -0.98
CA SER A 551 -16.01 -48.91 -1.29
C SER A 551 -14.77 -48.03 -1.13
N TYR A 552 -14.68 -47.00 -1.99
CA TYR A 552 -13.60 -46.01 -1.98
C TYR A 552 -14.00 -44.79 -2.82
N LEU A 553 -13.17 -43.74 -2.77
CA LEU A 553 -13.21 -42.63 -3.74
C LEU A 553 -12.05 -42.77 -4.72
N GLY A 554 -12.36 -42.93 -6.01
CA GLY A 554 -11.37 -42.85 -7.09
C GLY A 554 -11.09 -41.38 -7.41
N SER A 555 -9.83 -40.98 -7.47
CA SER A 555 -9.41 -39.60 -7.72
C SER A 555 -9.27 -39.25 -9.20
N GLY A 556 -9.18 -40.24 -10.08
CA GLY A 556 -8.75 -40.04 -11.47
C GLY A 556 -7.29 -39.61 -11.63
N PHE A 557 -6.52 -39.51 -10.54
CA PHE A 557 -5.10 -39.16 -10.57
C PHE A 557 -4.24 -40.43 -10.63
N PHE A 558 -3.45 -40.56 -11.69
CA PHE A 558 -2.53 -41.67 -11.93
C PHE A 558 -1.09 -41.19 -11.76
N PRO A 559 -0.38 -41.58 -10.68
CA PRO A 559 0.91 -40.96 -10.36
C PRO A 559 1.99 -41.15 -11.44
N ALA A 560 1.95 -42.26 -12.20
CA ALA A 560 2.87 -42.48 -13.32
C ALA A 560 2.73 -41.47 -14.46
N THR A 561 1.50 -41.05 -14.80
CA THR A 561 1.19 -40.19 -15.95
C THR A 561 0.94 -38.73 -15.55
N ASP A 562 0.29 -38.51 -14.41
CA ASP A 562 -0.21 -37.20 -13.99
C ASP A 562 0.72 -36.50 -12.98
N GLY A 563 1.83 -37.18 -12.66
CA GLY A 563 2.63 -36.94 -11.48
C GLY A 563 3.21 -35.54 -11.33
N GLY A 564 3.35 -34.71 -12.36
CA GLY A 564 3.72 -33.28 -12.20
C GLY A 564 4.81 -33.01 -11.14
N SER A 565 4.48 -32.22 -10.10
CA SER A 565 5.31 -31.91 -8.93
C SER A 565 5.59 -33.09 -7.97
N TRP A 566 4.88 -34.21 -8.12
CA TRP A 566 5.13 -35.49 -7.46
C TRP A 566 6.06 -36.35 -8.37
N ALA A 567 7.37 -36.20 -8.13
CA ALA A 567 8.42 -36.95 -8.81
C ALA A 567 8.77 -38.25 -8.10
N VAL A 568 9.58 -39.10 -8.75
CA VAL A 568 10.07 -40.37 -8.18
C VAL A 568 10.78 -40.14 -6.85
N ASP A 569 11.62 -39.11 -6.79
CA ASP A 569 12.48 -38.77 -5.64
C ASP A 569 12.03 -37.54 -4.85
N ASP A 570 10.92 -36.91 -5.24
CA ASP A 570 10.40 -35.68 -4.62
C ASP A 570 8.87 -35.73 -4.63
N GLY A 571 8.27 -36.24 -3.55
CA GLY A 571 6.84 -36.46 -3.51
C GLY A 571 6.30 -36.68 -2.10
N SER A 572 5.02 -36.41 -1.89
CA SER A 572 4.33 -36.70 -0.65
C SER A 572 2.84 -36.99 -0.84
N ILE A 573 2.26 -37.71 0.13
CA ILE A 573 0.83 -38.00 0.23
C ILE A 573 0.38 -37.69 1.65
N TRP A 574 -0.75 -36.99 1.78
CA TRP A 574 -1.27 -36.50 3.05
C TRP A 574 -2.76 -36.85 3.19
N VAL A 575 -3.17 -37.24 4.40
CA VAL A 575 -4.57 -37.54 4.73
C VAL A 575 -4.94 -37.03 6.11
N TRP A 576 -6.14 -36.47 6.24
CA TRP A 576 -6.75 -36.12 7.53
C TRP A 576 -7.93 -37.03 7.82
N THR A 577 -8.00 -37.51 9.06
CA THR A 577 -9.14 -38.31 9.56
C THR A 577 -9.71 -37.65 10.81
N CYS A 578 -11.01 -37.79 11.01
CA CYS A 578 -11.75 -37.10 12.08
C CYS A 578 -12.41 -38.05 13.08
N GLU A 579 -12.15 -39.35 12.99
CA GLU A 579 -12.68 -40.36 13.90
C GLU A 579 -11.58 -41.33 14.29
N GLU A 580 -11.60 -41.77 15.56
CA GLU A 580 -10.67 -42.80 16.01
C GLU A 580 -11.02 -44.15 15.41
N MET A 581 -10.03 -44.77 14.75
CA MET A 581 -10.14 -46.12 14.23
C MET A 581 -8.76 -46.79 14.18
N GLN A 582 -8.77 -48.12 14.29
CA GLN A 582 -7.64 -48.98 13.98
C GLN A 582 -8.09 -50.02 12.96
N GLU A 583 -7.25 -50.30 11.97
CA GLU A 583 -7.57 -51.26 10.92
C GLU A 583 -6.42 -52.23 10.67
N SER A 584 -6.71 -53.34 9.99
CA SER A 584 -5.72 -54.39 9.69
C SER A 584 -4.81 -54.06 8.49
N VAL A 585 -5.08 -52.98 7.75
CA VAL A 585 -4.32 -52.65 6.53
C VAL A 585 -3.97 -51.15 6.41
N PRO A 586 -3.38 -50.50 7.42
CA PRO A 586 -3.06 -49.08 7.30
C PRO A 586 -1.92 -48.85 6.32
N ALA A 587 -2.04 -47.84 5.48
CA ALA A 587 -0.90 -47.23 4.80
C ALA A 587 -1.35 -45.98 4.07
N VAL A 588 -0.70 -44.85 4.34
CA VAL A 588 -0.72 -43.71 3.44
C VAL A 588 0.45 -43.89 2.48
N GLY A 589 0.21 -44.05 1.17
CA GLY A 589 1.34 -44.26 0.27
C GLY A 589 1.07 -44.71 -1.16
N ALA A 590 2.18 -44.99 -1.85
CA ALA A 590 2.18 -45.51 -3.21
C ALA A 590 3.44 -46.39 -3.43
N GLY A 591 3.27 -47.63 -3.90
CA GLY A 591 4.33 -48.59 -4.24
C GLY A 591 3.88 -49.60 -5.30
N THR A 592 4.71 -50.59 -5.62
CA THR A 592 4.39 -51.61 -6.63
C THR A 592 3.18 -52.45 -6.20
N GLY A 593 2.02 -52.21 -6.82
CA GLY A 593 0.74 -52.87 -6.51
C GLY A 593 -0.13 -52.16 -5.46
N PHE A 594 0.30 -50.98 -4.97
CA PHE A 594 -0.38 -50.20 -3.95
C PHE A 594 -0.43 -48.74 -4.38
N VAL A 595 -1.62 -48.17 -4.59
CA VAL A 595 -1.75 -46.73 -4.85
C VAL A 595 -2.98 -46.21 -4.14
N GLY A 596 -2.78 -45.48 -3.04
CA GLY A 596 -3.88 -44.90 -2.31
C GLY A 596 -3.57 -44.64 -0.86
N ALA A 597 -4.47 -43.94 -0.21
CA ALA A 597 -4.41 -43.73 1.23
C ALA A 597 -5.47 -44.57 1.92
N VAL A 598 -5.00 -45.48 2.76
CA VAL A 598 -5.77 -46.17 3.78
C VAL A 598 -5.24 -45.71 5.14
N VAL A 599 -6.18 -45.41 6.03
CA VAL A 599 -6.03 -45.13 7.48
C VAL A 599 -4.61 -45.27 8.02
N PRO A 600 -4.07 -44.27 8.74
CA PRO A 600 -2.69 -44.36 9.16
C PRO A 600 -2.44 -45.42 10.23
N ARG A 601 -3.43 -45.78 11.08
CA ARG A 601 -3.20 -46.52 12.33
C ARG A 601 -3.59 -48.00 12.26
N ASN A 602 -2.65 -48.93 12.49
CA ASN A 602 -2.95 -50.37 12.58
C ASN A 602 -3.56 -50.74 13.95
N ALA A 603 -4.07 -51.98 14.04
CA ALA A 603 -4.45 -52.65 15.29
C ALA A 603 -3.33 -52.70 16.37
N SER A 604 -2.06 -52.56 15.98
CA SER A 604 -0.93 -52.47 16.91
C SER A 604 -0.63 -51.04 17.39
N GLY A 605 -1.41 -50.05 16.97
CA GLY A 605 -1.26 -48.65 17.37
C GLY A 605 -0.18 -47.86 16.61
N ASN A 606 0.27 -48.32 15.44
CA ASN A 606 1.29 -47.63 14.66
C ASN A 606 0.72 -46.94 13.42
N ALA A 607 1.25 -45.75 13.12
CA ALA A 607 1.13 -45.08 11.84
C ALA A 607 1.99 -45.80 10.78
N GLU A 608 1.47 -46.04 9.56
CA GLU A 608 2.22 -46.67 8.46
C GLU A 608 2.19 -45.88 7.16
N GLY A 609 3.32 -45.86 6.43
CA GLY A 609 3.40 -45.27 5.10
C GLY A 609 4.57 -45.74 4.25
N LEU A 610 4.46 -45.57 2.94
CA LEU A 610 5.55 -45.85 1.98
C LEU A 610 5.35 -45.04 0.71
N LEU A 611 6.43 -44.59 0.06
CA LEU A 611 6.31 -43.83 -1.18
C LEU A 611 7.37 -44.26 -2.19
N ASN A 612 6.92 -44.60 -3.40
CA ASN A 612 7.77 -45.02 -4.53
C ASN A 612 8.77 -46.10 -4.12
N ARG A 613 8.32 -47.20 -3.51
CA ARG A 613 9.22 -48.32 -3.17
C ARG A 613 8.55 -49.70 -3.13
N THR A 614 9.40 -50.72 -3.06
CA THR A 614 9.06 -52.13 -2.77
C THR A 614 9.38 -52.47 -1.31
N GLY A 615 8.59 -53.36 -0.67
CA GLY A 615 8.90 -53.93 0.65
C GLY A 615 8.10 -53.36 1.82
N THR A 616 8.67 -53.40 3.03
CA THR A 616 7.98 -53.16 4.32
C THR A 616 7.65 -51.68 4.55
N THR A 617 6.43 -51.35 5.00
CA THR A 617 6.01 -49.98 5.39
C THR A 617 6.91 -49.35 6.46
N LEU A 618 7.07 -48.03 6.38
CA LEU A 618 7.70 -47.23 7.44
C LEU A 618 6.65 -47.10 8.52
N SER A 619 6.98 -47.50 9.76
CA SER A 619 6.02 -47.64 10.85
C SER A 619 6.52 -46.91 12.09
N ALA A 620 5.64 -46.19 12.78
CA ALA A 620 5.93 -45.56 14.07
C ALA A 620 4.70 -45.51 14.97
N ALA A 621 4.89 -45.61 16.28
CA ALA A 621 3.81 -45.57 17.25
C ALA A 621 3.03 -44.25 17.18
N THR A 622 1.70 -44.33 17.27
CA THR A 622 0.82 -43.16 17.37
C THR A 622 -0.33 -43.43 18.34
N SER A 623 -0.66 -42.44 19.17
CA SER A 623 -1.74 -42.53 20.15
C SER A 623 -3.13 -42.37 19.53
N SER A 624 -3.20 -41.83 18.31
CA SER A 624 -4.44 -41.36 17.69
C SER A 624 -4.38 -41.48 16.17
N SER A 625 -5.49 -41.89 15.57
CA SER A 625 -5.66 -41.85 14.11
C SER A 625 -6.10 -40.45 13.63
N ILE A 626 -6.77 -39.66 14.49
CA ILE A 626 -7.29 -38.32 14.20
C ILE A 626 -6.18 -37.33 13.82
N GLY A 627 -6.47 -36.47 12.85
CA GLY A 627 -5.57 -35.42 12.36
C GLY A 627 -4.79 -35.80 11.11
N LEU A 628 -3.86 -34.93 10.72
CA LEU A 628 -3.06 -35.08 9.51
C LEU A 628 -1.98 -36.15 9.66
N THR A 629 -1.94 -37.10 8.73
CA THR A 629 -0.83 -38.05 8.59
C THR A 629 -0.30 -37.99 7.16
N GLY A 630 1.02 -38.08 6.99
CA GLY A 630 1.61 -38.06 5.66
C GLY A 630 2.91 -38.83 5.55
N ILE A 631 3.16 -39.33 4.35
CA ILE A 631 4.44 -39.91 3.94
C ILE A 631 5.08 -38.99 2.91
N GLN A 632 6.37 -38.80 3.04
CA GLN A 632 7.17 -37.90 2.21
C GLN A 632 8.43 -38.62 1.74
N ARG A 633 8.80 -38.41 0.48
CA ARG A 633 10.10 -38.75 -0.09
C ARG A 633 10.82 -37.49 -0.51
N ARG A 634 12.06 -37.32 -0.04
CA ARG A 634 12.90 -36.12 -0.27
C ARG A 634 14.15 -36.41 -1.11
N GLY A 635 14.31 -37.66 -1.55
CA GLY A 635 15.38 -38.08 -2.42
C GLY A 635 15.30 -39.58 -2.75
N ALA A 636 16.30 -40.06 -3.50
CA ALA A 636 16.40 -41.45 -3.97
C ALA A 636 16.34 -42.50 -2.85
N SER A 637 16.68 -42.14 -1.61
CA SER A 637 16.63 -43.05 -0.47
C SER A 637 16.04 -42.44 0.80
N ASP A 638 15.42 -41.26 0.76
CA ASP A 638 15.03 -40.54 1.98
C ASP A 638 13.50 -40.47 2.15
N GLU A 639 12.96 -41.20 3.12
CA GLU A 639 11.53 -41.20 3.46
C GLU A 639 11.27 -40.69 4.88
N ARG A 640 10.16 -39.97 5.06
CA ARG A 640 9.71 -39.39 6.33
C ARG A 640 8.22 -39.63 6.56
N LEU A 641 7.87 -40.14 7.74
CA LEU A 641 6.49 -40.29 8.18
C LEU A 641 6.16 -39.17 9.18
N TRP A 642 5.03 -38.51 8.97
CA TRP A 642 4.61 -37.33 9.69
C TRP A 642 3.23 -37.51 10.31
N LYS A 643 3.04 -36.95 11.50
CA LYS A 643 1.75 -36.86 12.20
C LYS A 643 1.59 -35.47 12.80
N ASN A 644 0.51 -34.78 12.46
CA ASN A 644 0.14 -33.48 13.00
C ASN A 644 1.30 -32.46 12.98
N GLY A 645 2.01 -32.37 11.85
CA GLY A 645 3.14 -31.45 11.67
C GLY A 645 4.44 -31.90 12.35
N VAL A 646 4.48 -33.08 12.96
CA VAL A 646 5.67 -33.64 13.62
C VAL A 646 6.17 -34.88 12.87
N GLN A 647 7.47 -34.94 12.60
CA GLN A 647 8.09 -36.13 12.03
C GLN A 647 8.12 -37.24 13.10
N ILE A 648 7.48 -38.37 12.82
CA ILE A 648 7.39 -39.50 13.76
C ILE A 648 8.27 -40.69 13.36
N ALA A 649 8.71 -40.75 12.10
CA ALA A 649 9.63 -41.78 11.63
C ALA A 649 10.48 -41.32 10.43
N SER A 650 11.62 -41.97 10.25
CA SER A 650 12.52 -41.81 9.10
C SER A 650 12.93 -43.18 8.57
N GLY A 651 12.98 -43.33 7.25
CA GLY A 651 13.38 -44.57 6.58
C GLY A 651 14.43 -44.33 5.49
N SER A 652 15.23 -45.36 5.22
CA SER A 652 16.16 -45.39 4.09
C SER A 652 15.79 -46.54 3.15
N ALA A 653 15.24 -46.20 1.97
CA ALA A 653 14.83 -47.19 0.96
C ALA A 653 14.92 -46.59 -0.44
N ALA A 654 15.59 -47.31 -1.34
CA ALA A 654 15.74 -46.92 -2.74
C ALA A 654 14.37 -46.67 -3.40
N SER A 655 14.28 -45.59 -4.18
CA SER A 655 13.09 -45.29 -4.95
C SER A 655 12.91 -46.30 -6.09
N VAL A 656 11.65 -46.55 -6.44
CA VAL A 656 11.25 -47.28 -7.64
C VAL A 656 10.34 -46.38 -8.47
N GLY A 657 10.04 -46.78 -9.70
CA GLY A 657 9.18 -46.03 -10.59
C GLY A 657 7.82 -45.69 -9.96
N ARG A 658 7.26 -44.54 -10.37
CA ARG A 658 5.93 -44.09 -9.96
C ARG A 658 4.89 -45.16 -10.28
N PRO A 659 3.98 -45.51 -9.34
CA PRO A 659 2.97 -46.51 -9.58
C PRO A 659 1.99 -46.12 -10.68
N SER A 660 1.57 -47.11 -11.47
CA SER A 660 0.64 -46.92 -12.60
C SER A 660 -0.84 -46.98 -12.22
N GLY A 661 -1.17 -47.40 -11.00
CA GLY A 661 -2.55 -47.43 -10.51
C GLY A 661 -3.07 -46.05 -10.15
N GLU A 662 -4.40 -45.89 -10.16
CA GLU A 662 -5.08 -44.68 -9.69
C GLU A 662 -4.87 -44.47 -8.18
N PHE A 663 -4.64 -43.23 -7.75
CA PHE A 663 -4.69 -42.87 -6.34
C PHE A 663 -6.12 -42.95 -5.80
N ARG A 664 -6.33 -43.74 -4.75
CA ARG A 664 -7.63 -43.94 -4.13
C ARG A 664 -7.65 -43.41 -2.70
N ILE A 665 -8.78 -42.84 -2.29
CA ILE A 665 -9.04 -42.47 -0.90
C ILE A 665 -9.95 -43.53 -0.29
N GLY A 666 -9.48 -44.22 0.75
CA GLY A 666 -10.20 -45.33 1.36
C GLY A 666 -10.02 -46.68 0.64
N GLY A 667 -9.10 -46.76 -0.33
CA GLY A 667 -8.74 -48.00 -1.03
C GLY A 667 -7.23 -48.09 -1.22
N ARG A 668 -6.64 -49.25 -0.93
CA ARG A 668 -5.19 -49.52 -1.08
C ARG A 668 -4.89 -50.27 -2.36
N SER A 669 -5.71 -51.25 -2.70
CA SER A 669 -5.56 -52.07 -3.90
C SER A 669 -6.96 -52.41 -4.44
N PRO A 670 -7.08 -53.10 -5.58
CA PRO A 670 -8.37 -53.62 -6.05
C PRO A 670 -9.11 -54.55 -5.06
N SER A 671 -8.45 -55.02 -4.00
CA SER A 671 -9.01 -55.96 -3.02
C SER A 671 -8.76 -55.56 -1.56
N THR A 672 -8.45 -54.28 -1.29
CA THR A 672 -8.14 -53.81 0.06
C THR A 672 -8.69 -52.40 0.29
N PHE A 673 -9.56 -52.25 1.29
CA PHE A 673 -10.37 -51.06 1.52
C PHE A 673 -10.40 -50.66 2.99
N ALA A 674 -10.68 -49.38 3.24
CA ALA A 674 -10.78 -48.78 4.57
C ALA A 674 -12.24 -48.66 5.01
N GLY A 675 -12.51 -48.81 6.30
CA GLY A 675 -13.78 -48.46 6.94
C GLY A 675 -13.79 -47.04 7.54
N GLN A 676 -12.62 -46.41 7.71
CA GLN A 676 -12.52 -45.10 8.36
C GLN A 676 -13.03 -43.94 7.49
N ARG A 677 -13.53 -42.90 8.16
CA ARG A 677 -13.87 -41.62 7.57
C ARG A 677 -12.64 -40.75 7.27
N VAL A 678 -12.53 -40.31 6.02
CA VAL A 678 -11.48 -39.38 5.56
C VAL A 678 -12.09 -38.01 5.28
N SER A 679 -11.44 -36.95 5.78
CA SER A 679 -11.89 -35.56 5.64
C SER A 679 -11.04 -34.72 4.69
N PHE A 680 -9.78 -35.09 4.47
CA PHE A 680 -8.86 -34.41 3.56
C PHE A 680 -7.89 -35.42 2.95
N ALA A 681 -7.52 -35.20 1.69
CA ALA A 681 -6.40 -35.90 1.06
C ALA A 681 -5.66 -34.97 0.10
N ALA A 682 -4.35 -35.17 -0.03
CA ALA A 682 -3.56 -34.45 -1.02
C ALA A 682 -2.38 -35.27 -1.52
N VAL A 683 -1.96 -34.94 -2.75
CA VAL A 683 -0.70 -35.37 -3.37
C VAL A 683 0.11 -34.12 -3.70
N ALA A 684 1.41 -34.14 -3.43
CA ALA A 684 2.28 -32.96 -3.57
C ALA A 684 3.74 -33.34 -3.87
N GLY A 685 4.62 -32.38 -4.15
CA GLY A 685 6.07 -32.62 -4.05
C GLY A 685 6.48 -33.01 -2.62
N SER A 686 7.77 -33.08 -2.29
CA SER A 686 8.17 -33.46 -0.93
C SER A 686 7.62 -32.51 0.12
N LEU A 687 7.50 -31.20 -0.18
CA LEU A 687 7.21 -30.16 0.80
C LEU A 687 8.28 -30.02 1.88
N THR A 688 9.54 -30.34 1.56
CA THR A 688 10.66 -30.27 2.50
C THR A 688 10.71 -28.90 3.18
N GLY A 689 10.55 -28.88 4.51
CA GLY A 689 10.56 -27.66 5.33
C GLY A 689 9.23 -26.92 5.42
N LYS A 690 8.15 -27.43 4.82
CA LYS A 690 6.81 -26.82 4.80
C LYS A 690 5.74 -27.69 5.48
N GLU A 691 6.12 -28.81 6.08
CA GLU A 691 5.21 -29.83 6.64
C GLU A 691 4.40 -29.29 7.83
N THR A 692 5.06 -28.56 8.72
CA THR A 692 4.41 -27.89 9.86
C THR A 692 3.45 -26.79 9.40
N ALA A 693 3.79 -26.07 8.33
CA ALA A 693 2.93 -25.03 7.77
C ALA A 693 1.66 -25.63 7.15
N LEU A 694 1.79 -26.74 6.41
CA LEU A 694 0.67 -27.49 5.87
C LEU A 694 -0.28 -27.95 6.98
N PHE A 695 0.26 -28.58 8.03
CA PHE A 695 -0.54 -29.00 9.18
C PHE A 695 -1.25 -27.82 9.83
N SER A 696 -0.54 -26.72 10.09
CA SER A 696 -1.11 -25.56 10.81
C SER A 696 -2.25 -24.92 10.02
N ALA A 697 -2.09 -24.78 8.69
CA ALA A 697 -3.13 -24.23 7.82
C ALA A 697 -4.38 -25.13 7.81
N LEU A 698 -4.19 -26.44 7.63
CA LEU A 698 -5.29 -27.41 7.63
C LEU A 698 -5.96 -27.50 8.99
N ASN A 699 -5.20 -27.53 10.09
CA ASN A 699 -5.73 -27.61 11.44
C ASN A 699 -6.61 -26.40 11.76
N THR A 700 -6.17 -25.19 11.39
CA THR A 700 -6.96 -23.96 11.55
C THR A 700 -8.28 -24.05 10.78
N PHE A 701 -8.23 -24.51 9.52
CA PHE A 701 -9.42 -24.70 8.71
C PHE A 701 -10.37 -25.76 9.29
N MET A 702 -9.85 -26.92 9.69
CA MET A 702 -10.62 -28.02 10.27
C MET A 702 -11.32 -27.59 11.57
N GLN A 703 -10.65 -26.81 12.41
CA GLN A 703 -11.27 -26.22 13.61
C GLN A 703 -12.40 -25.25 13.24
N ALA A 704 -12.20 -24.41 12.22
CA ALA A 704 -13.22 -23.45 11.78
C ALA A 704 -14.49 -24.12 11.23
N ILE A 705 -14.40 -25.34 10.70
CA ILE A 705 -15.55 -26.12 10.21
C ILE A 705 -16.08 -27.16 11.23
N GLY A 706 -15.56 -27.18 12.47
CA GLY A 706 -16.02 -28.11 13.50
C GLY A 706 -15.57 -29.57 13.29
N ASN A 707 -14.46 -29.77 12.58
CA ASN A 707 -13.93 -31.08 12.20
C ASN A 707 -12.60 -31.44 12.91
N SER A 708 -12.36 -30.83 14.08
CA SER A 708 -11.21 -31.11 14.96
C SER A 708 -11.34 -32.41 15.73
#